data_AF-A0A226D0V2-F1
#
_entry.id   AF-A0A226D0V2-F1
#
_cell.length_a   1.000
_cell.length_b   1.000
_cell.length_c   1.000
_cell.angle_alpha   90.00
_cell.angle_beta   90.00
_cell.angle_gamma   90.00
#
_symmetry.space_group_name_H-M   'P 1'
#
loop_
_entity.id
_entity.type
_entity.pdbx_description
1 polymer ?
#
loop_
_entity_poly.entity_id
_entity_poly.type
_entity_poly.pdbx_seq_one_letter_code
_entity_poly.pdbx_strand_id
1 'polypeptide(L)'
;RSQTILHSLSRKARRKFSTGKIPSFLQATKIFTKMASKYRRSRISLAGIRVFKVAQPKQSGGQLVSPGMWIILNLYRNVFVKFSTMPFSFDLSENLILLDRLTRMERFVSKCWSVLGPIHSLACFYLLSDMISGRKSNNVDVLDILRPMACMYLGILPLTVMGMSYTISFSAQVAPFIANCIPKFEKKFSGKLGSSLDLDNPVYRKRPNVSNPHLEALIQIGIFAAPIAIIALGTPAVLLDLDPLSIWIPTTSDDCVTRMVTLYTVRILILTLIGVETLKAGLAFLIVGLIVLFAAAEGVNKLDNCIKSGTGSKLEILRLYQELQIWNQHTNILFCYRAIPPLIFFGLVTIIIVNYATIVRRSAQVAIVDSHARGKLSTKKIILFLQPTKNTKMASKFQQSRIALAGIRFLRAAPMELQGGELVSPGMWFLLNLYRNVFVKFSILPFSLALSDREIHLDQLTRWKRFVLKCWSVLGLLHSLISFYLLKNKVSGRKSNSDDVLHVLRPVAWMYLGLIPLALMGMSYTISFCPEVAPLIVNCIPKLEKKIIGLDNKLCPRRPNVSNPHLEVLLQTVVFAAPVAIMVLVPPAVVLNLDPLSIWFPTNCEDCITRRITLYTVRIIILTLIGVEVTKTLLAFLIVGLIVLFAAAEGACILDNCIKFSSKIRIVRCYQEFQIWNQHTNTLFCYQAIPPLIFFGIVIVIIVNYATIRLFGVLPGMIYPVAPFTSLVAAVTFMTLLPQAAETHKNSSRFLASVKSHLCERKYDRKVAYSLRPIGARCGPFGIITNKWVSKFLETDLNYTFTALLTF
;
A
#
# COMPACT_ATOMS: atom_id res chain seq x y z
N ARG A 1 -7.44 -16.29 -50.68
CA ARG A 1 -8.81 -16.09 -50.13
C ARG A 1 -8.84 -15.20 -48.88
N SER A 2 -8.07 -15.47 -47.82
CA SER A 2 -8.10 -14.65 -46.58
C SER A 2 -7.57 -13.21 -46.74
N GLN A 3 -6.53 -12.98 -47.56
CA GLN A 3 -6.06 -11.62 -47.91
C GLN A 3 -7.08 -10.84 -48.76
N THR A 4 -7.80 -11.53 -49.66
CA THR A 4 -8.85 -10.94 -50.50
C THR A 4 -10.05 -10.48 -49.65
N ILE A 5 -10.39 -11.23 -48.60
CA ILE A 5 -11.43 -10.86 -47.61
C ILE A 5 -10.98 -9.65 -46.79
N LEU A 6 -9.71 -9.62 -46.34
CA LEU A 6 -9.15 -8.53 -45.55
C LEU A 6 -9.10 -7.21 -46.35
N HIS A 7 -8.73 -7.29 -47.64
CA HIS A 7 -8.68 -6.13 -48.53
C HIS A 7 -10.08 -5.61 -48.89
N SER A 8 -11.09 -6.49 -48.98
CA SER A 8 -12.49 -6.07 -49.18
C SER A 8 -13.08 -5.39 -47.93
N LEU A 9 -12.74 -5.87 -46.73
CA LEU A 9 -13.20 -5.29 -45.46
C LEU A 9 -12.55 -3.93 -45.18
N SER A 10 -11.25 -3.77 -45.53
CA SER A 10 -10.54 -2.49 -45.47
C SER A 10 -11.15 -1.44 -46.40
N ARG A 11 -11.51 -1.81 -47.65
CA ARG A 11 -12.21 -0.92 -48.58
C ARG A 11 -13.63 -0.58 -48.12
N LYS A 12 -14.36 -1.52 -47.50
CA LYS A 12 -15.70 -1.27 -46.93
C LYS A 12 -15.65 -0.35 -45.70
N ALA A 13 -14.60 -0.46 -44.88
CA ALA A 13 -14.38 0.41 -43.73
C ALA A 13 -13.98 1.84 -44.14
N ARG A 14 -13.09 1.99 -45.14
CA ARG A 14 -12.72 3.32 -45.68
C ARG A 14 -13.90 4.03 -46.35
N ARG A 15 -14.76 3.31 -47.10
CA ARG A 15 -15.98 3.89 -47.70
C ARG A 15 -17.02 4.31 -46.66
N LYS A 16 -17.11 3.63 -45.51
CA LYS A 16 -18.00 4.08 -44.41
C LYS A 16 -17.46 5.32 -43.70
N PHE A 17 -16.13 5.45 -43.55
CA PHE A 17 -15.52 6.63 -42.95
C PHE A 17 -15.52 7.86 -43.87
N SER A 18 -15.43 7.71 -45.20
CA SER A 18 -15.43 8.85 -46.13
C SER A 18 -16.81 9.48 -46.38
N THR A 19 -17.91 8.84 -45.97
CA THR A 19 -19.28 9.35 -46.19
C THR A 19 -19.81 10.26 -45.09
N GLY A 20 -19.00 10.61 -44.07
CA GLY A 20 -19.41 11.54 -43.00
C GLY A 20 -20.61 11.08 -42.16
N LYS A 21 -21.17 9.89 -42.39
CA LYS A 21 -22.31 9.34 -41.64
C LYS A 21 -21.80 8.70 -40.35
N ILE A 22 -21.58 9.55 -39.35
CA ILE A 22 -21.62 9.15 -37.94
C ILE A 22 -22.95 8.41 -37.73
N PRO A 23 -22.99 7.22 -37.09
CA PRO A 23 -24.24 6.53 -36.84
C PRO A 23 -25.19 7.46 -36.08
N SER A 24 -26.31 7.80 -36.72
CA SER A 24 -27.28 8.76 -36.22
C SER A 24 -27.72 8.39 -34.81
N PHE A 25 -27.92 9.40 -33.96
CA PHE A 25 -28.54 9.35 -32.63
C PHE A 25 -29.70 8.35 -32.51
N LEU A 26 -30.45 8.14 -33.59
CA LEU A 26 -31.53 7.15 -33.73
C LEU A 26 -31.10 5.69 -33.44
N GLN A 27 -29.85 5.32 -33.71
CA GLN A 27 -29.36 3.95 -33.53
C GLN A 27 -28.96 3.66 -32.08
N ALA A 28 -28.35 4.65 -31.41
CA ALA A 28 -28.06 4.59 -29.98
C ALA A 28 -29.35 4.62 -29.14
N THR A 29 -30.29 5.50 -29.49
CA THR A 29 -31.62 5.53 -28.86
C THR A 29 -32.46 4.28 -29.17
N LYS A 30 -32.34 3.66 -30.35
CA LYS A 30 -32.94 2.33 -30.63
C LYS A 30 -32.35 1.21 -29.76
N ILE A 31 -31.03 1.21 -29.53
CA ILE A 31 -30.41 0.24 -28.61
C ILE A 31 -30.90 0.47 -27.18
N PHE A 32 -31.01 1.73 -26.75
CA PHE A 32 -31.46 2.09 -25.40
C PHE A 32 -32.95 1.83 -25.18
N THR A 33 -33.81 2.16 -26.13
CA THR A 33 -35.25 1.82 -26.09
C THR A 33 -35.47 0.31 -26.20
N LYS A 34 -34.58 -0.43 -26.87
CA LYS A 34 -34.59 -1.90 -26.86
C LYS A 34 -34.13 -2.48 -25.52
N MET A 35 -33.16 -1.88 -24.83
CA MET A 35 -32.77 -2.24 -23.46
C MET A 35 -33.88 -1.88 -22.45
N ALA A 36 -34.43 -0.67 -22.52
CA ALA A 36 -35.50 -0.19 -21.66
C ALA A 36 -36.81 -0.94 -21.89
N SER A 37 -37.15 -1.33 -23.13
CA SER A 37 -38.31 -2.18 -23.42
C SER A 37 -38.09 -3.63 -23.01
N LYS A 38 -36.87 -4.17 -23.11
CA LYS A 38 -36.51 -5.48 -22.54
C LYS A 38 -36.60 -5.46 -21.01
N TYR A 39 -36.26 -4.34 -20.38
CA TYR A 39 -36.42 -4.10 -18.95
C TYR A 39 -37.90 -3.93 -18.55
N ARG A 40 -38.70 -3.22 -19.36
CA ARG A 40 -40.14 -3.02 -19.17
C ARG A 40 -40.94 -4.32 -19.36
N ARG A 41 -40.54 -5.18 -20.30
CA ARG A 41 -41.10 -6.54 -20.47
C ARG A 41 -40.62 -7.52 -19.39
N SER A 42 -39.52 -7.23 -18.69
CA SER A 42 -39.09 -7.96 -17.49
C SER A 42 -39.69 -7.43 -16.19
N ARG A 43 -40.78 -6.64 -16.25
CA ARG A 43 -41.65 -6.41 -15.07
C ARG A 43 -42.30 -7.74 -14.67
N ILE A 44 -41.51 -8.58 -14.02
CA ILE A 44 -41.97 -9.31 -12.84
C ILE A 44 -42.53 -8.21 -11.93
N SER A 45 -43.82 -8.29 -11.62
CA SER A 45 -44.48 -7.31 -10.78
C SER A 45 -43.63 -7.10 -9.51
N LEU A 46 -43.47 -5.86 -9.05
CA LEU A 46 -42.88 -5.60 -7.72
C LEU A 46 -43.72 -6.26 -6.60
N ALA A 47 -44.97 -6.65 -6.90
CA ALA A 47 -45.81 -7.51 -6.06
C ALA A 47 -45.37 -9.00 -6.05
N GLY A 48 -44.46 -9.41 -6.94
CA GLY A 48 -43.84 -10.73 -7.03
C GLY A 48 -42.60 -10.91 -6.15
N ILE A 49 -42.16 -9.87 -5.42
CA ILE A 49 -41.23 -10.05 -4.27
C ILE A 49 -42.05 -10.59 -3.08
N ARG A 50 -42.78 -11.69 -3.28
CA ARG A 50 -42.99 -12.61 -2.16
C ARG A 50 -41.59 -13.14 -1.88
N VAL A 51 -41.10 -12.86 -0.68
CA VAL A 51 -39.92 -13.51 -0.06
C VAL A 51 -39.72 -14.86 -0.73
N PHE A 52 -38.65 -15.00 -1.50
CA PHE A 52 -38.28 -16.25 -2.15
C PHE A 52 -38.16 -17.29 -1.03
N LYS A 53 -39.27 -17.99 -0.75
CA LYS A 53 -39.31 -19.16 0.12
C LYS A 53 -38.73 -20.30 -0.71
N VAL A 54 -37.46 -20.15 -1.11
CA VAL A 54 -36.67 -21.27 -1.59
C VAL A 54 -36.70 -22.24 -0.43
N ALA A 55 -37.24 -23.44 -0.66
CA ALA A 55 -37.18 -24.50 0.32
C ALA A 55 -35.72 -24.61 0.78
N GLN A 56 -35.43 -24.20 2.02
CA GLN A 56 -34.09 -24.22 2.55
C GLN A 56 -33.64 -25.68 2.48
N PRO A 57 -32.59 -26.01 1.69
CA PRO A 57 -32.06 -27.36 1.71
C PRO A 57 -31.73 -27.68 3.17
N LYS A 58 -32.14 -28.85 3.66
CA LYS A 58 -31.82 -29.30 5.03
C LYS A 58 -30.33 -29.07 5.25
N GLN A 59 -29.98 -28.19 6.19
CA GLN A 59 -28.58 -27.84 6.45
C GLN A 59 -27.84 -29.11 6.87
N SER A 60 -27.03 -29.66 5.98
CA SER A 60 -26.05 -30.66 6.39
C SER A 60 -24.99 -29.94 7.22
N GLY A 61 -24.71 -30.43 8.42
CA GLY A 61 -23.84 -29.77 9.41
C GLY A 61 -22.39 -29.52 8.96
N GLY A 62 -22.01 -29.83 7.72
CA GLY A 62 -20.65 -29.81 7.20
C GLY A 62 -20.22 -28.57 6.43
N GLN A 63 -21.10 -27.63 6.09
CA GLN A 63 -20.73 -26.49 5.23
C GLN A 63 -19.84 -25.47 5.98
N LEU A 64 -18.89 -24.85 5.26
CA LEU A 64 -17.99 -23.78 5.72
C LEU A 64 -18.61 -22.39 5.51
N VAL A 65 -19.50 -22.27 4.52
CA VAL A 65 -20.18 -21.02 4.15
C VAL A 65 -21.69 -21.26 4.16
N SER A 66 -22.48 -20.32 4.67
CA SER A 66 -23.94 -20.45 4.67
C SER A 66 -24.48 -20.56 3.23
N PRO A 67 -25.53 -21.38 2.98
CA PRO A 67 -26.24 -21.37 1.70
C PRO A 67 -26.71 -19.97 1.30
N GLY A 68 -27.08 -19.14 2.29
CA GLY A 68 -27.49 -17.75 2.10
C GLY A 68 -26.45 -16.91 1.36
N MET A 69 -25.16 -17.09 1.66
CA MET A 69 -24.08 -16.37 0.98
C MET A 69 -23.90 -16.76 -0.47
N TRP A 70 -24.07 -18.04 -0.82
CA TRP A 70 -24.06 -18.50 -2.20
C TRP A 70 -25.26 -17.95 -2.99
N ILE A 71 -26.43 -17.87 -2.34
CA ILE A 71 -27.63 -17.23 -2.91
C ILE A 71 -27.38 -15.74 -3.16
N ILE A 72 -26.78 -15.02 -2.21
CA ILE A 72 -26.42 -13.60 -2.35
C ILE A 72 -25.45 -13.40 -3.52
N LEU A 73 -24.47 -14.27 -3.68
CA LEU A 73 -23.50 -14.18 -4.77
C LEU A 73 -24.14 -14.40 -6.15
N ASN A 74 -25.06 -15.37 -6.25
CA ASN A 74 -25.85 -15.58 -7.47
C ASN A 74 -26.82 -14.41 -7.75
N LEU A 75 -27.44 -13.87 -6.70
CA LEU A 75 -28.30 -12.68 -6.81
C LEU A 75 -27.52 -11.47 -7.34
N TYR A 76 -26.34 -11.22 -6.79
CA TYR A 76 -25.42 -10.19 -7.24
C TYR A 76 -25.12 -10.32 -8.75
N ARG A 77 -24.80 -11.53 -9.23
CA ARG A 77 -24.63 -11.78 -10.67
C ARG A 77 -25.88 -11.44 -11.46
N ASN A 78 -27.03 -11.97 -11.07
CA ASN A 78 -28.27 -11.84 -11.84
C ASN A 78 -28.72 -10.38 -11.97
N VAL A 79 -28.40 -9.54 -10.99
CA VAL A 79 -28.66 -8.10 -11.06
C VAL A 79 -27.62 -7.42 -11.96
N PHE A 80 -26.32 -7.60 -11.69
CA PHE A 80 -25.29 -6.84 -12.40
C PHE A 80 -25.02 -7.31 -13.84
N VAL A 81 -25.31 -8.57 -14.19
CA VAL A 81 -25.19 -9.07 -15.58
C VAL A 81 -26.12 -8.31 -16.55
N LYS A 82 -27.19 -7.70 -16.03
CA LYS A 82 -28.10 -6.85 -16.82
C LYS A 82 -27.49 -5.50 -17.18
N PHE A 83 -26.53 -5.03 -16.38
CA PHE A 83 -25.89 -3.71 -16.54
C PHE A 83 -24.46 -3.79 -17.06
N SER A 84 -23.76 -4.91 -16.83
CA SER A 84 -22.35 -5.08 -17.16
C SER A 84 -22.02 -6.55 -17.44
N THR A 85 -21.04 -6.78 -18.33
CA THR A 85 -20.55 -8.13 -18.64
C THR A 85 -19.83 -8.71 -17.42
N MET A 86 -20.28 -9.88 -16.95
CA MET A 86 -19.58 -10.67 -15.94
C MET A 86 -19.01 -11.95 -16.56
N PRO A 87 -17.72 -12.26 -16.34
CA PRO A 87 -17.08 -13.46 -16.89
C PRO A 87 -17.38 -14.74 -16.08
N PHE A 88 -18.44 -14.78 -15.27
CA PHE A 88 -18.70 -15.90 -14.36
C PHE A 88 -20.16 -16.34 -14.41
N SER A 89 -20.38 -17.65 -14.26
CA SER A 89 -21.64 -18.28 -13.91
C SER A 89 -21.53 -19.01 -12.57
N PHE A 90 -22.67 -19.23 -11.92
CA PHE A 90 -22.75 -19.93 -10.64
C PHE A 90 -23.54 -21.21 -10.81
N ASP A 91 -22.93 -22.32 -10.42
CA ASP A 91 -23.62 -23.58 -10.19
C ASP A 91 -23.92 -23.69 -8.69
N LEU A 92 -25.14 -23.34 -8.31
CA LEU A 92 -25.60 -23.40 -6.92
C LEU A 92 -25.71 -24.84 -6.39
N SER A 93 -25.79 -25.85 -7.27
CA SER A 93 -25.88 -27.25 -6.84
C SER A 93 -24.54 -27.76 -6.32
N GLU A 94 -23.43 -27.31 -6.93
CA GLU A 94 -22.08 -27.69 -6.55
C GLU A 94 -21.33 -26.62 -5.74
N ASN A 95 -21.95 -25.46 -5.51
CA ASN A 95 -21.30 -24.26 -4.96
C ASN A 95 -20.05 -23.86 -5.76
N LEU A 96 -20.09 -24.01 -7.08
CA LEU A 96 -18.97 -23.70 -7.97
C LEU A 96 -19.22 -22.41 -8.75
N ILE A 97 -18.14 -21.64 -8.91
CA ILE A 97 -18.06 -20.54 -9.85
C ILE A 97 -17.41 -21.06 -11.13
N LEU A 98 -18.17 -21.03 -12.23
CA LEU A 98 -17.68 -21.38 -13.55
C LEU A 98 -17.28 -20.10 -14.29
N LEU A 99 -16.18 -20.16 -15.04
CA LEU A 99 -15.74 -19.04 -15.88
C LEU A 99 -16.47 -19.10 -17.22
N ASP A 100 -17.36 -18.13 -17.48
CA ASP A 100 -18.08 -18.05 -18.74
C ASP A 100 -17.12 -17.68 -19.88
N ARG A 101 -17.25 -18.38 -21.01
CA ARG A 101 -16.42 -18.12 -22.20
C ARG A 101 -16.91 -16.86 -22.91
N LEU A 102 -16.52 -15.70 -22.39
CA LEU A 102 -16.84 -14.40 -22.99
C LEU A 102 -16.27 -14.27 -24.41
N THR A 103 -17.07 -13.68 -25.30
CA THR A 103 -16.62 -13.28 -26.63
C THR A 103 -15.45 -12.30 -26.53
N ARG A 104 -14.66 -12.18 -27.61
CA ARG A 104 -13.53 -11.24 -27.65
C ARG A 104 -13.98 -9.79 -27.39
N MET A 105 -15.17 -9.43 -27.87
CA MET A 105 -15.73 -8.09 -27.70
C MET A 105 -16.15 -7.85 -26.24
N GLU A 106 -16.83 -8.79 -25.59
CA GLU A 106 -17.22 -8.65 -24.17
C GLU A 106 -16.00 -8.53 -23.26
N ARG A 107 -14.93 -9.30 -23.52
CA ARG A 107 -13.67 -9.16 -22.79
C ARG A 107 -13.03 -7.80 -22.98
N PHE A 108 -13.06 -7.26 -24.21
CA PHE A 108 -12.54 -5.93 -24.50
C PHE A 108 -13.35 -4.86 -23.75
N VAL A 109 -14.68 -4.92 -23.85
CA VAL A 109 -15.60 -3.99 -23.19
C VAL A 109 -15.39 -4.01 -21.67
N SER A 110 -15.34 -5.19 -21.04
CA SER A 110 -15.07 -5.32 -19.59
C SER A 110 -13.75 -4.67 -19.20
N LYS A 111 -12.68 -4.89 -19.97
CA LYS A 111 -11.37 -4.26 -19.71
C LYS A 111 -11.42 -2.74 -19.88
N CYS A 112 -12.06 -2.25 -20.93
CA CYS A 112 -12.21 -0.81 -21.17
C CYS A 112 -12.92 -0.12 -19.99
N TRP A 113 -13.97 -0.72 -19.43
CA TRP A 113 -14.66 -0.16 -18.26
C TRP A 113 -13.77 -0.07 -17.03
N SER A 114 -12.96 -1.11 -16.76
CA SER A 114 -12.02 -1.08 -15.64
C SER A 114 -10.89 -0.05 -15.79
N VAL A 115 -10.57 0.35 -17.03
CA VAL A 115 -9.61 1.43 -17.33
C VAL A 115 -10.27 2.81 -17.30
N LEU A 116 -11.56 2.89 -17.65
CA LEU A 116 -12.29 4.17 -17.68
C LEU A 116 -12.43 4.79 -16.28
N GLY A 117 -12.56 3.97 -15.22
CA GLY A 117 -12.55 4.44 -13.83
C GLY A 117 -11.31 5.30 -13.49
N PRO A 118 -10.07 4.79 -13.61
CA PRO A 118 -8.87 5.59 -13.40
C PRO A 118 -8.77 6.83 -14.29
N ILE A 119 -9.17 6.73 -15.57
CA ILE A 119 -9.17 7.88 -16.48
C ILE A 119 -10.12 8.97 -15.97
N HIS A 120 -11.33 8.58 -15.57
CA HIS A 120 -12.30 9.49 -14.98
C HIS A 120 -11.77 10.11 -13.68
N SER A 121 -11.13 9.33 -12.82
CA SER A 121 -10.51 9.83 -11.59
C SER A 121 -9.39 10.83 -11.85
N LEU A 122 -8.53 10.57 -12.84
CA LEU A 122 -7.51 11.52 -13.27
C LEU A 122 -8.12 12.80 -13.84
N ALA A 123 -9.19 12.67 -14.63
CA ALA A 123 -9.94 13.83 -15.12
C ALA A 123 -10.52 14.64 -13.94
N CYS A 124 -11.15 13.99 -12.97
CA CYS A 124 -11.66 14.67 -11.76
C CYS A 124 -10.55 15.43 -11.01
N PHE A 125 -9.37 14.84 -10.84
CA PHE A 125 -8.25 15.50 -10.16
C PHE A 125 -7.64 16.62 -10.97
N TYR A 126 -7.57 16.47 -12.29
CA TYR A 126 -7.15 17.55 -13.17
C TYR A 126 -8.09 18.76 -13.02
N LEU A 127 -9.40 18.51 -13.01
CA LEU A 127 -10.39 19.58 -12.82
C LEU A 127 -10.38 20.18 -11.42
N LEU A 128 -10.19 19.35 -10.40
CA LEU A 128 -9.99 19.83 -9.05
C LEU A 128 -8.77 20.76 -9.00
N SER A 129 -7.68 20.38 -9.66
CA SER A 129 -6.50 21.24 -9.75
C SER A 129 -6.78 22.53 -10.50
N ASP A 130 -7.53 22.48 -11.60
CA ASP A 130 -7.89 23.67 -12.39
C ASP A 130 -8.77 24.62 -11.57
N MET A 131 -9.80 24.11 -10.89
CA MET A 131 -10.67 24.88 -9.99
C MET A 131 -9.91 25.50 -8.82
N ILE A 132 -8.89 24.81 -8.28
CA ILE A 132 -8.05 25.36 -7.20
C ILE A 132 -7.07 26.43 -7.76
N SER A 133 -6.65 26.29 -9.01
CA SER A 133 -5.67 27.19 -9.64
C SER A 133 -6.33 28.41 -10.30
N GLY A 134 -7.60 28.29 -10.69
CA GLY A 134 -8.37 29.28 -11.43
C GLY A 134 -9.02 30.31 -10.53
N ARG A 135 -8.68 31.59 -10.79
CA ARG A 135 -9.33 32.87 -10.42
C ARG A 135 -10.17 32.94 -9.14
N LYS A 136 -9.82 33.94 -8.31
CA LYS A 136 -10.74 34.60 -7.37
C LYS A 136 -11.99 35.10 -8.12
N SER A 137 -13.05 34.30 -8.15
CA SER A 137 -14.39 34.81 -8.45
C SER A 137 -14.81 35.69 -7.27
N ASN A 138 -15.21 36.93 -7.54
CA ASN A 138 -15.64 37.86 -6.49
C ASN A 138 -17.01 37.50 -5.90
N ASN A 139 -17.74 36.56 -6.51
CA ASN A 139 -18.96 35.98 -5.97
C ASN A 139 -18.74 34.49 -5.72
N VAL A 140 -18.74 34.10 -4.45
CA VAL A 140 -18.69 32.69 -4.04
C VAL A 140 -20.12 32.17 -4.08
N ASP A 141 -20.47 31.45 -5.15
CA ASP A 141 -21.74 30.73 -5.20
C ASP A 141 -21.59 29.39 -4.46
N VAL A 142 -22.68 28.86 -3.90
CA VAL A 142 -22.71 27.55 -3.22
C VAL A 142 -22.25 26.43 -4.18
N LEU A 143 -22.51 26.60 -5.48
CA LEU A 143 -22.03 25.71 -6.53
C LEU A 143 -20.50 25.66 -6.65
N ASP A 144 -19.79 26.76 -6.36
CA ASP A 144 -18.33 26.81 -6.39
C ASP A 144 -17.69 25.99 -5.26
N ILE A 145 -18.43 25.76 -4.17
CA ILE A 145 -18.00 24.88 -3.07
C ILE A 145 -18.38 23.42 -3.36
N LEU A 146 -19.56 23.19 -3.93
CA LEU A 146 -20.06 21.86 -4.24
C LEU A 146 -19.27 21.16 -5.36
N ARG A 147 -18.82 21.90 -6.39
CA ARG A 147 -18.14 21.33 -7.56
C ARG A 147 -16.77 20.70 -7.21
N PRO A 148 -15.87 21.33 -6.42
CA PRO A 148 -14.65 20.69 -5.93
C PRO A 148 -14.92 19.45 -5.07
N MET A 149 -15.96 19.49 -4.23
CA MET A 149 -16.35 18.33 -3.43
C MET A 149 -16.84 17.18 -4.30
N ALA A 150 -17.73 17.45 -5.25
CA ALA A 150 -18.20 16.46 -6.22
C ALA A 150 -17.04 15.85 -7.01
N CYS A 151 -16.10 16.65 -7.52
CA CYS A 151 -14.90 16.17 -8.20
C CYS A 151 -14.00 15.32 -7.30
N MET A 152 -13.83 15.67 -6.02
CA MET A 152 -13.10 14.82 -5.08
C MET A 152 -13.79 13.47 -4.88
N TYR A 153 -15.10 13.45 -4.62
CA TYR A 153 -15.85 12.21 -4.41
C TYR A 153 -15.88 11.33 -5.67
N LEU A 154 -16.22 11.90 -6.82
CA LEU A 154 -16.27 11.21 -8.11
C LEU A 154 -14.87 10.78 -8.57
N GLY A 155 -13.82 11.47 -8.14
CA GLY A 155 -12.44 11.09 -8.40
C GLY A 155 -11.96 9.93 -7.53
N ILE A 156 -12.22 9.98 -6.22
CA ILE A 156 -11.67 9.02 -5.28
C ILE A 156 -12.48 7.72 -5.26
N LEU A 157 -13.81 7.78 -5.34
CA LEU A 157 -14.66 6.60 -5.21
C LEU A 157 -14.33 5.50 -6.24
N PRO A 158 -14.15 5.77 -7.55
CA PRO A 158 -13.71 4.75 -8.50
C PRO A 158 -12.31 4.19 -8.20
N LEU A 159 -11.40 5.00 -7.64
CA LEU A 159 -10.07 4.54 -7.23
C LEU A 159 -10.13 3.56 -6.06
N THR A 160 -11.05 3.77 -5.10
CA THR A 160 -11.21 2.89 -3.92
C THR A 160 -11.52 1.44 -4.31
N VAL A 161 -12.33 1.25 -5.36
CA VAL A 161 -12.80 -0.06 -5.80
C VAL A 161 -12.06 -0.59 -7.04
N MET A 162 -11.10 0.18 -7.57
CA MET A 162 -10.36 -0.18 -8.78
C MET A 162 -9.61 -1.50 -8.64
N GLY A 163 -9.02 -1.78 -7.47
CA GLY A 163 -8.33 -3.05 -7.22
C GLY A 163 -9.22 -4.26 -7.51
N MET A 164 -10.50 -4.17 -7.16
CA MET A 164 -11.48 -5.22 -7.44
C MET A 164 -12.01 -5.19 -8.86
N SER A 165 -12.27 -4.01 -9.43
CA SER A 165 -12.65 -3.91 -10.85
C SER A 165 -11.57 -4.51 -11.76
N TYR A 166 -10.30 -4.24 -11.46
CA TYR A 166 -9.15 -4.81 -12.16
C TYR A 166 -9.05 -6.33 -11.94
N THR A 167 -9.23 -6.79 -10.70
CA THR A 167 -9.20 -8.23 -10.39
C THR A 167 -10.30 -8.99 -11.14
N ILE A 168 -11.52 -8.44 -11.18
CA ILE A 168 -12.66 -9.01 -11.92
C ILE A 168 -12.40 -9.02 -13.44
N SER A 169 -11.85 -7.94 -13.99
CA SER A 169 -11.76 -7.75 -15.45
C SER A 169 -10.50 -8.34 -16.07
N PHE A 170 -9.35 -8.24 -15.39
CA PHE A 170 -8.05 -8.70 -15.88
C PHE A 170 -7.60 -10.03 -15.28
N SER A 171 -8.08 -10.37 -14.08
CA SER A 171 -7.73 -11.60 -13.36
C SER A 171 -8.98 -12.41 -13.02
N ALA A 172 -9.91 -12.54 -13.98
CA ALA A 172 -11.20 -13.22 -13.80
C ALA A 172 -11.07 -14.66 -13.26
N GLN A 173 -9.89 -15.29 -13.36
CA GLN A 173 -9.62 -16.62 -12.78
C GLN A 173 -9.46 -16.61 -11.25
N VAL A 174 -9.15 -15.48 -10.63
CA VAL A 174 -8.86 -15.38 -9.19
C VAL A 174 -10.08 -15.70 -8.34
N ALA A 175 -11.25 -15.15 -8.67
CA ALA A 175 -12.48 -15.39 -7.91
C ALA A 175 -12.92 -16.86 -7.99
N PRO A 176 -13.02 -17.51 -9.17
CA PRO A 176 -13.26 -18.94 -9.27
C PRO A 176 -12.20 -19.79 -8.56
N PHE A 177 -10.92 -19.43 -8.66
CA PHE A 177 -9.85 -20.18 -7.99
C PHE A 177 -10.03 -20.18 -6.47
N ILE A 178 -10.29 -19.01 -5.87
CA ILE A 178 -10.48 -18.87 -4.42
C ILE A 178 -11.78 -19.57 -3.98
N ALA A 179 -12.90 -19.28 -4.64
CA ALA A 179 -14.21 -19.79 -4.24
C ALA A 179 -14.34 -21.30 -4.45
N ASN A 180 -13.83 -21.86 -5.56
CA ASN A 180 -13.93 -23.30 -5.84
C ASN A 180 -13.05 -24.16 -4.93
N CYS A 181 -12.15 -23.55 -4.15
CA CYS A 181 -11.45 -24.27 -3.08
C CYS A 181 -12.34 -24.52 -1.87
N ILE A 182 -13.33 -23.67 -1.60
CA ILE A 182 -14.20 -23.77 -0.43
C ILE A 182 -14.99 -25.10 -0.44
N PRO A 183 -15.72 -25.48 -1.51
CA PRO A 183 -16.40 -26.78 -1.55
C PRO A 183 -15.44 -27.97 -1.47
N LYS A 184 -14.20 -27.84 -1.96
CA LYS A 184 -13.18 -28.89 -1.83
C LYS A 184 -12.75 -29.08 -0.37
N PHE A 185 -12.59 -27.98 0.38
CA PHE A 185 -12.35 -28.05 1.82
C PHE A 185 -13.56 -28.63 2.55
N GLU A 186 -14.77 -28.19 2.23
CA GLU A 186 -16.01 -28.76 2.80
C GLU A 186 -16.06 -30.27 2.62
N LYS A 187 -15.83 -30.77 1.39
CA LYS A 187 -15.79 -32.21 1.09
C LYS A 187 -14.70 -32.95 1.88
N LYS A 188 -13.52 -32.34 2.07
CA LYS A 188 -12.44 -32.93 2.88
C LYS A 188 -12.80 -33.00 4.37
N PHE A 189 -13.43 -31.96 4.91
CA PHE A 189 -13.92 -31.95 6.29
C PHE A 189 -15.07 -32.96 6.50
N SER A 190 -16.02 -33.02 5.57
CA SER A 190 -17.17 -33.92 5.69
C SER A 190 -16.83 -35.39 5.45
N GLY A 191 -15.98 -35.70 4.47
CA GLY A 191 -15.68 -37.08 4.07
C GLY A 191 -14.69 -37.81 4.97
N LYS A 192 -13.70 -37.11 5.53
CA LYS A 192 -12.63 -37.75 6.32
C LYS A 192 -12.86 -37.72 7.82
N LEU A 193 -13.59 -36.72 8.32
CA LEU A 193 -13.88 -36.60 9.75
C LEU A 193 -15.32 -36.92 10.12
N GLY A 194 -16.26 -36.78 9.17
CA GLY A 194 -17.69 -36.97 9.43
C GLY A 194 -18.08 -38.40 9.78
N SER A 195 -17.29 -39.41 9.40
CA SER A 195 -17.56 -40.80 9.79
C SER A 195 -17.16 -41.14 11.23
N SER A 196 -16.41 -40.25 11.91
CA SER A 196 -15.90 -40.48 13.27
C SER A 196 -16.47 -39.50 14.30
N LEU A 197 -17.02 -38.37 13.87
CA LEU A 197 -17.69 -37.42 14.76
C LEU A 197 -19.17 -37.77 14.85
N ASP A 198 -19.55 -38.39 15.96
CA ASP A 198 -20.94 -38.59 16.36
C ASP A 198 -21.56 -37.20 16.65
N LEU A 199 -22.08 -36.57 15.59
CA LEU A 199 -22.55 -35.18 15.57
C LEU A 199 -23.80 -34.94 16.42
N ASP A 200 -24.37 -35.99 17.01
CA ASP A 200 -25.52 -35.91 17.91
C ASP A 200 -25.16 -35.46 19.34
N ASN A 201 -23.88 -35.29 19.66
CA ASN A 201 -23.47 -34.85 20.99
C ASN A 201 -23.89 -33.37 21.26
N PRO A 202 -24.84 -33.11 22.17
CA PRO A 202 -25.46 -31.78 22.37
C PRO A 202 -24.48 -30.72 22.89
N VAL A 203 -23.31 -31.12 23.40
CA VAL A 203 -22.27 -30.20 23.89
C VAL A 203 -21.72 -29.29 22.78
N TYR A 204 -21.81 -29.69 21.51
CA TYR A 204 -21.32 -28.91 20.36
C TYR A 204 -22.38 -28.01 19.70
N ARG A 205 -23.61 -27.91 20.25
CA ARG A 205 -24.72 -27.20 19.60
C ARG A 205 -24.70 -25.68 19.69
N LYS A 206 -23.88 -25.06 20.54
CA LYS A 206 -23.70 -23.60 20.54
C LYS A 206 -22.76 -23.17 19.39
N ARG A 207 -23.21 -23.35 18.15
CA ARG A 207 -22.57 -22.70 17.00
C ARG A 207 -22.80 -21.20 17.11
N PRO A 208 -21.76 -20.35 17.06
CA PRO A 208 -21.98 -18.95 16.76
C PRO A 208 -22.70 -18.90 15.41
N ASN A 209 -23.84 -18.23 15.34
CA ASN A 209 -24.60 -18.09 14.10
C ASN A 209 -23.77 -17.16 13.19
N VAL A 210 -22.85 -17.73 12.40
CA VAL A 210 -21.80 -16.99 11.67
C VAL A 210 -22.42 -16.07 10.62
N SER A 211 -23.57 -16.43 10.06
CA SER A 211 -24.37 -15.56 9.21
C SER A 211 -25.33 -14.73 10.04
N ASN A 212 -25.08 -13.42 10.14
CA ASN A 212 -26.05 -12.47 10.66
C ASN A 212 -27.13 -12.23 9.58
N PRO A 213 -28.39 -12.65 9.78
CA PRO A 213 -29.44 -12.49 8.77
C PRO A 213 -29.71 -11.02 8.44
N HIS A 214 -29.45 -10.10 9.38
CA HIS A 214 -29.54 -8.66 9.11
C HIS A 214 -28.47 -8.19 8.14
N LEU A 215 -27.24 -8.73 8.22
CA LEU A 215 -26.17 -8.40 7.27
C LEU A 215 -26.51 -8.93 5.88
N GLU A 216 -27.01 -10.17 5.80
CA GLU A 216 -27.47 -10.77 4.54
C GLU A 216 -28.58 -9.93 3.90
N ALA A 217 -29.59 -9.52 4.68
CA ALA A 217 -30.67 -8.65 4.21
C ALA A 217 -30.15 -7.27 3.74
N LEU A 218 -29.20 -6.67 4.46
CA LEU A 218 -28.63 -5.36 4.12
C LEU A 218 -27.82 -5.43 2.81
N ILE A 219 -27.11 -6.53 2.58
CA ILE A 219 -26.41 -6.80 1.30
C ILE A 219 -27.43 -6.98 0.17
N GLN A 220 -28.51 -7.75 0.39
CA GLN A 220 -29.56 -7.93 -0.61
C GLN A 220 -30.22 -6.59 -0.98
N ILE A 221 -30.55 -5.76 0.00
CA ILE A 221 -31.07 -4.40 -0.21
C ILE A 221 -30.06 -3.58 -1.01
N GLY A 222 -28.77 -3.63 -0.65
CA GLY A 222 -27.71 -2.94 -1.38
C GLY A 222 -27.61 -3.36 -2.85
N ILE A 223 -27.70 -4.66 -3.15
CA ILE A 223 -27.65 -5.20 -4.52
C ILE A 223 -28.81 -4.63 -5.38
N PHE A 224 -30.01 -4.50 -4.83
CA PHE A 224 -31.18 -4.01 -5.57
C PHE A 224 -31.31 -2.49 -5.61
N ALA A 225 -31.12 -1.81 -4.48
CA ALA A 225 -31.38 -0.39 -4.33
C ALA A 225 -30.25 0.49 -4.89
N ALA A 226 -29.00 0.06 -4.76
CA ALA A 226 -27.88 0.91 -5.12
C ALA A 226 -27.74 1.21 -6.62
N PRO A 227 -28.01 0.28 -7.57
CA PRO A 227 -28.01 0.63 -8.99
C PRO A 227 -29.09 1.67 -9.34
N ILE A 228 -30.26 1.57 -8.71
CA ILE A 228 -31.37 2.51 -8.89
C ILE A 228 -30.99 3.89 -8.34
N ALA A 229 -30.39 3.94 -7.15
CA ALA A 229 -29.91 5.18 -6.55
C ALA A 229 -28.84 5.86 -7.41
N ILE A 230 -27.91 5.11 -8.00
CA ILE A 230 -26.86 5.67 -8.88
C ILE A 230 -27.46 6.25 -10.16
N ILE A 231 -28.43 5.58 -10.77
CA ILE A 231 -29.16 6.12 -11.94
C ILE A 231 -29.90 7.40 -11.55
N ALA A 232 -30.56 7.41 -10.39
CA ALA A 232 -31.31 8.56 -9.89
C ALA A 232 -30.39 9.75 -9.55
N LEU A 233 -29.18 9.50 -9.03
CA LEU A 233 -28.21 10.54 -8.68
C LEU A 233 -27.42 11.06 -9.88
N GLY A 234 -27.25 10.26 -10.93
CA GLY A 234 -26.52 10.67 -12.14
C GLY A 234 -27.18 11.83 -12.86
N THR A 235 -28.52 11.86 -12.91
CA THR A 235 -29.29 12.92 -13.57
C THR A 235 -29.12 14.30 -12.91
N PRO A 236 -29.36 14.48 -11.59
CA PRO A 236 -29.15 15.77 -10.92
C PRO A 236 -27.68 16.18 -10.88
N ALA A 237 -26.73 15.24 -10.82
CA ALA A 237 -25.30 15.59 -10.89
C ALA A 237 -24.94 16.27 -12.22
N VAL A 238 -25.52 15.83 -13.33
CA VAL A 238 -25.30 16.44 -14.64
C VAL A 238 -26.11 17.73 -14.83
N LEU A 239 -27.35 17.76 -14.36
CA LEU A 239 -28.19 18.98 -14.43
C LEU A 239 -27.59 20.15 -13.63
N LEU A 240 -26.98 19.87 -12.48
CA LEU A 240 -26.30 20.86 -11.65
C LEU A 240 -24.85 21.14 -12.10
N ASP A 241 -24.40 20.54 -13.21
CA ASP A 241 -23.06 20.68 -13.76
C ASP A 241 -21.95 20.35 -12.74
N LEU A 242 -22.22 19.34 -11.90
CA LEU A 242 -21.31 18.83 -10.87
C LEU A 242 -20.42 17.70 -11.39
N ASP A 243 -20.70 17.14 -12.58
CA ASP A 243 -19.87 16.08 -13.17
C ASP A 243 -18.65 16.66 -13.93
N PRO A 244 -17.51 15.96 -13.88
CA PRO A 244 -16.28 16.37 -14.54
C PRO A 244 -16.33 16.29 -16.08
N LEU A 245 -17.38 15.71 -16.67
CA LEU A 245 -17.48 15.58 -18.12
C LEU A 245 -17.94 16.87 -18.79
N SER A 246 -18.46 17.83 -18.02
CA SER A 246 -18.82 19.18 -18.49
C SER A 246 -17.73 19.87 -19.29
N ILE A 247 -16.46 19.63 -18.94
CA ILE A 247 -15.32 20.31 -19.57
C ILE A 247 -14.95 19.68 -20.91
N TRP A 248 -15.12 18.37 -21.03
CA TRP A 248 -14.89 17.65 -22.28
C TRP A 248 -16.07 17.75 -23.23
N ILE A 249 -17.27 17.91 -22.66
CA ILE A 249 -18.54 17.94 -23.35
C ILE A 249 -19.32 19.18 -22.87
N PRO A 250 -18.88 20.39 -23.27
CA PRO A 250 -19.53 21.62 -22.85
C PRO A 250 -20.95 21.67 -23.40
N THR A 251 -21.89 22.05 -22.53
CA THR A 251 -23.31 22.18 -22.88
C THR A 251 -23.64 23.57 -23.43
N THR A 252 -22.69 24.49 -23.43
CA THR A 252 -22.80 25.88 -23.92
C THR A 252 -22.61 25.99 -25.44
N SER A 253 -23.33 25.16 -26.19
CA SER A 253 -23.41 25.28 -27.66
C SER A 253 -24.68 26.04 -28.00
N ASP A 254 -24.55 27.28 -28.47
CA ASP A 254 -25.69 28.12 -28.87
C ASP A 254 -26.47 27.51 -30.06
N ASP A 255 -25.82 26.63 -30.83
CA ASP A 255 -26.46 25.97 -31.96
C ASP A 255 -27.08 24.60 -31.58
N CYS A 256 -28.41 24.62 -31.46
CA CYS A 256 -29.34 23.47 -31.49
C CYS A 256 -29.59 22.70 -30.16
N VAL A 257 -30.83 22.82 -29.65
CA VAL A 257 -31.39 22.06 -28.51
C VAL A 257 -31.14 20.54 -28.61
N THR A 258 -31.22 19.99 -29.82
CA THR A 258 -30.98 18.56 -30.07
C THR A 258 -29.56 18.13 -29.70
N ARG A 259 -28.56 18.99 -29.98
CA ARG A 259 -27.16 18.74 -29.63
C ARG A 259 -26.98 18.80 -28.12
N MET A 260 -27.55 19.81 -27.46
CA MET A 260 -27.54 19.95 -26.01
C MET A 260 -28.13 18.72 -25.30
N VAL A 261 -29.34 18.30 -25.69
CA VAL A 261 -30.00 17.09 -25.16
C VAL A 261 -29.14 15.84 -25.37
N THR A 262 -28.51 15.72 -26.53
CA THR A 262 -27.60 14.59 -26.83
C THR A 262 -26.40 14.59 -25.88
N LEU A 263 -25.77 15.74 -25.65
CA LEU A 263 -24.60 15.85 -24.77
C LEU A 263 -24.96 15.57 -23.31
N TYR A 264 -26.09 16.09 -22.82
CA TYR A 264 -26.62 15.77 -21.48
C TYR A 264 -26.87 14.26 -21.33
N THR A 265 -27.51 13.64 -22.32
CA THR A 265 -27.80 12.21 -22.31
C THR A 265 -26.51 11.37 -22.28
N VAL A 266 -25.49 11.77 -23.04
CA VAL A 266 -24.18 11.10 -23.05
C VAL A 266 -23.47 11.24 -21.70
N ARG A 267 -23.47 12.44 -21.09
CA ARG A 267 -22.88 12.67 -19.77
C ARG A 267 -23.55 11.83 -18.69
N ILE A 268 -24.89 11.83 -18.64
CA ILE A 268 -25.67 11.01 -17.71
C ILE A 268 -25.36 9.53 -17.91
N LEU A 269 -25.27 9.07 -19.16
CA LEU A 269 -24.95 7.68 -19.47
C LEU A 269 -23.55 7.29 -18.98
N ILE A 270 -22.53 8.09 -19.26
CA ILE A 270 -21.15 7.80 -18.82
C ILE A 270 -21.06 7.78 -17.29
N LEU A 271 -21.63 8.77 -16.62
CA LEU A 271 -21.59 8.86 -15.16
C LEU A 271 -22.34 7.68 -14.51
N THR A 272 -23.49 7.31 -15.06
CA THR A 272 -24.26 6.14 -14.61
C THR A 272 -23.47 4.85 -14.78
N LEU A 273 -22.79 4.66 -15.91
CA LEU A 273 -21.98 3.47 -16.17
C LEU A 273 -20.78 3.38 -15.23
N ILE A 274 -20.07 4.49 -14.99
CA ILE A 274 -18.96 4.54 -14.02
C ILE A 274 -19.46 4.24 -12.61
N GLY A 275 -20.61 4.81 -12.21
CA GLY A 275 -21.21 4.53 -10.91
C GLY A 275 -21.59 3.06 -10.75
N VAL A 276 -22.25 2.46 -11.75
CA VAL A 276 -22.63 1.04 -11.72
C VAL A 276 -21.40 0.13 -11.65
N GLU A 277 -20.34 0.42 -12.41
CA GLU A 277 -19.08 -0.33 -12.34
C GLU A 277 -18.39 -0.22 -10.98
N THR A 278 -18.39 0.98 -10.40
CA THR A 278 -17.85 1.26 -9.07
C THR A 278 -18.60 0.47 -8.01
N LEU A 279 -19.93 0.50 -8.06
CA LEU A 279 -20.80 -0.25 -7.15
C LEU A 279 -20.63 -1.76 -7.31
N LYS A 280 -20.58 -2.24 -8.55
CA LYS A 280 -20.32 -3.65 -8.87
C LYS A 280 -19.02 -4.10 -8.20
N ALA A 281 -17.92 -3.37 -8.42
CA ALA A 281 -16.63 -3.71 -7.84
C ALA A 281 -16.64 -3.66 -6.30
N GLY A 282 -17.31 -2.65 -5.70
CA GLY A 282 -17.47 -2.53 -4.25
C GLY A 282 -18.28 -3.66 -3.62
N LEU A 283 -19.40 -4.05 -4.24
CA LEU A 283 -20.22 -5.17 -3.76
C LEU A 283 -19.52 -6.52 -3.97
N ALA A 284 -18.82 -6.73 -5.08
CA ALA A 284 -17.99 -7.92 -5.27
C ALA A 284 -16.90 -8.04 -4.21
N PHE A 285 -16.23 -6.92 -3.88
CA PHE A 285 -15.26 -6.90 -2.79
C PHE A 285 -15.87 -7.40 -1.48
N LEU A 286 -17.02 -6.82 -1.12
CA LEU A 286 -17.69 -7.10 0.14
C LEU A 286 -18.20 -8.54 0.21
N ILE A 287 -18.88 -9.02 -0.83
CA ILE A 287 -19.45 -10.37 -0.86
C ILE A 287 -18.35 -11.43 -0.87
N VAL A 288 -17.37 -11.34 -1.78
CA VAL A 288 -16.27 -12.31 -1.86
C VAL A 288 -15.40 -12.25 -0.61
N GLY A 289 -15.13 -11.04 -0.09
CA GLY A 289 -14.38 -10.86 1.14
C GLY A 289 -15.06 -11.50 2.35
N LEU A 290 -16.38 -11.37 2.48
CA LEU A 290 -17.15 -12.02 3.55
C LEU A 290 -17.16 -13.54 3.40
N ILE A 291 -17.32 -14.08 2.18
CA ILE A 291 -17.27 -15.53 1.92
C ILE A 291 -15.91 -16.11 2.33
N VAL A 292 -14.82 -15.47 1.91
CA VAL A 292 -13.46 -15.88 2.28
C VAL A 292 -13.25 -15.82 3.79
N LEU A 293 -13.68 -14.72 4.42
CA LEU A 293 -13.51 -14.52 5.86
C LEU A 293 -14.26 -15.58 6.67
N PHE A 294 -15.51 -15.86 6.30
CA PHE A 294 -16.33 -16.87 6.97
C PHE A 294 -15.81 -18.29 6.72
N ALA A 295 -15.40 -18.62 5.49
CA ALA A 295 -14.80 -19.91 5.19
C ALA A 295 -13.50 -20.14 5.98
N ALA A 296 -12.65 -19.12 6.10
CA ALA A 296 -11.41 -19.19 6.87
C ALA A 296 -11.69 -19.36 8.37
N ALA A 297 -12.59 -18.54 8.93
CA ALA A 297 -12.95 -18.60 10.34
C ALA A 297 -13.56 -19.95 10.73
N GLU A 298 -14.51 -20.45 9.93
CA GLU A 298 -15.14 -21.74 10.18
C GLU A 298 -14.17 -22.92 9.96
N GLY A 299 -13.27 -22.82 8.97
CA GLY A 299 -12.22 -23.81 8.75
C GLY A 299 -11.27 -23.94 9.95
N VAL A 300 -10.89 -22.81 10.55
CA VAL A 300 -10.06 -22.78 11.77
C VAL A 300 -10.81 -23.35 12.97
N ASN A 301 -12.08 -22.96 13.16
CA ASN A 301 -12.91 -23.49 14.25
C ASN A 301 -13.10 -25.00 14.16
N LYS A 302 -13.39 -25.53 12.95
CA LYS A 302 -13.49 -26.97 12.73
C LYS A 302 -12.18 -27.67 13.08
N LEU A 303 -11.05 -27.14 12.61
CA LEU A 303 -9.74 -27.72 12.90
C LEU A 303 -9.44 -27.73 14.41
N ASP A 304 -9.74 -26.65 15.13
CA ASP A 304 -9.59 -26.55 16.58
C ASP A 304 -10.47 -27.59 17.31
N ASN A 305 -11.71 -27.78 16.87
CA ASN A 305 -12.58 -28.82 17.41
C ASN A 305 -12.03 -30.23 17.16
N CYS A 306 -11.39 -30.48 16.02
CA CYS A 306 -10.74 -31.77 15.73
C CYS A 306 -9.56 -32.04 16.67
N ILE A 307 -8.77 -30.99 16.94
CA ILE A 307 -7.64 -31.05 17.87
C ILE A 307 -8.15 -31.35 19.29
N LYS A 308 -9.21 -30.66 19.73
CA LYS A 308 -9.79 -30.81 21.08
C LYS A 308 -10.48 -32.15 21.29
N SER A 309 -11.19 -32.66 20.29
CA SER A 309 -11.88 -33.95 20.37
C SER A 309 -10.94 -35.15 20.19
N GLY A 310 -9.70 -34.92 19.73
CA GLY A 310 -8.76 -36.00 19.42
C GLY A 310 -9.19 -36.87 18.23
N THR A 311 -10.20 -36.45 17.46
CA THR A 311 -10.68 -37.19 16.30
C THR A 311 -9.78 -36.95 15.09
N GLY A 312 -9.24 -38.03 14.52
CA GLY A 312 -8.39 -38.01 13.34
C GLY A 312 -6.89 -38.13 13.66
N SER A 313 -6.12 -38.64 12.70
CA SER A 313 -4.68 -38.78 12.90
C SER A 313 -4.01 -37.40 12.98
N LYS A 314 -3.02 -37.23 13.87
CA LYS A 314 -2.23 -35.98 13.98
C LYS A 314 -1.66 -35.53 12.63
N LEU A 315 -1.26 -36.49 11.79
CA LEU A 315 -0.73 -36.24 10.45
C LEU A 315 -1.79 -35.62 9.52
N GLU A 316 -3.03 -36.06 9.62
CA GLU A 316 -4.14 -35.57 8.81
C GLU A 316 -4.58 -34.17 9.22
N ILE A 317 -4.66 -33.90 10.53
CA ILE A 317 -4.90 -32.55 11.07
C ILE A 317 -3.80 -31.60 10.56
N LEU A 318 -2.54 -32.02 10.62
CA LEU A 318 -1.41 -31.20 10.17
C LEU A 318 -1.44 -30.95 8.65
N ARG A 319 -1.85 -31.95 7.86
CA ARG A 319 -2.06 -31.79 6.41
C ARG A 319 -3.20 -30.81 6.11
N LEU A 320 -4.34 -30.93 6.80
CA LEU A 320 -5.46 -30.01 6.63
C LEU A 320 -5.10 -28.58 7.02
N TYR A 321 -4.36 -28.40 8.13
CA TYR A 321 -3.82 -27.11 8.54
C TYR A 321 -2.92 -26.51 7.46
N GLN A 322 -2.00 -27.31 6.92
CA GLN A 322 -1.09 -26.86 5.87
C GLN A 322 -1.84 -26.46 4.60
N GLU A 323 -2.84 -27.22 4.17
CA GLU A 323 -3.67 -26.86 3.02
C GLU A 323 -4.48 -25.58 3.26
N LEU A 324 -5.09 -25.42 4.44
CA LEU A 324 -5.81 -24.21 4.82
C LEU A 324 -4.88 -23.00 4.86
N GLN A 325 -3.66 -23.17 5.36
CA GLN A 325 -2.62 -22.15 5.37
C GLN A 325 -2.19 -21.76 3.94
N ILE A 326 -1.99 -22.73 3.05
CA ILE A 326 -1.66 -22.48 1.64
C ILE A 326 -2.80 -21.73 0.95
N TRP A 327 -4.06 -22.11 1.19
CA TRP A 327 -5.22 -21.43 0.64
C TRP A 327 -5.36 -20.00 1.17
N ASN A 328 -5.16 -19.80 2.48
CA ASN A 328 -5.18 -18.46 3.08
C ASN A 328 -4.03 -17.59 2.54
N GLN A 329 -2.82 -18.15 2.35
CA GLN A 329 -1.71 -17.45 1.70
C GLN A 329 -2.04 -17.07 0.25
N HIS A 330 -2.58 -17.99 -0.55
CA HIS A 330 -2.97 -17.69 -1.92
C HIS A 330 -4.07 -16.64 -1.98
N THR A 331 -5.06 -16.74 -1.10
CA THR A 331 -6.15 -15.76 -1.01
C THR A 331 -5.62 -14.40 -0.59
N ASN A 332 -4.71 -14.35 0.38
CA ASN A 332 -4.06 -13.10 0.75
C ASN A 332 -3.28 -12.49 -0.42
N ILE A 333 -2.47 -13.27 -1.13
CA ILE A 333 -1.66 -12.82 -2.28
C ILE A 333 -2.53 -12.36 -3.45
N LEU A 334 -3.54 -13.14 -3.82
CA LEU A 334 -4.32 -12.91 -5.04
C LEU A 334 -5.48 -11.92 -4.83
N PHE A 335 -6.09 -11.92 -3.64
CA PHE A 335 -7.24 -11.07 -3.32
C PHE A 335 -6.84 -9.93 -2.39
N CYS A 336 -6.34 -10.21 -1.18
CA CYS A 336 -6.08 -9.16 -0.19
C CYS A 336 -5.06 -8.13 -0.67
N TYR A 337 -3.90 -8.56 -1.18
CA TYR A 337 -2.82 -7.68 -1.65
C TYR A 337 -3.21 -6.82 -2.86
N ARG A 338 -4.19 -7.25 -3.66
CA ARG A 338 -4.63 -6.51 -4.85
C ARG A 338 -5.82 -5.60 -4.57
N ALA A 339 -6.74 -6.05 -3.73
CA ALA A 339 -8.02 -5.39 -3.50
C ALA A 339 -8.01 -4.44 -2.30
N ILE A 340 -7.32 -4.81 -1.21
CA ILE A 340 -7.37 -4.09 0.06
C ILE A 340 -6.58 -2.78 0.04
N PRO A 341 -5.34 -2.70 -0.51
CA PRO A 341 -4.57 -1.46 -0.46
C PRO A 341 -5.27 -0.28 -1.13
N PRO A 342 -5.86 -0.38 -2.34
CA PRO A 342 -6.62 0.72 -2.93
C PRO A 342 -7.82 1.13 -2.07
N LEU A 343 -8.54 0.15 -1.51
CA LEU A 343 -9.71 0.41 -0.67
C LEU A 343 -9.34 1.17 0.61
N ILE A 344 -8.32 0.70 1.33
CA ILE A 344 -7.85 1.36 2.56
C ILE A 344 -7.30 2.74 2.23
N PHE A 345 -6.45 2.84 1.21
CA PHE A 345 -5.77 4.08 0.86
C PHE A 345 -6.77 5.16 0.43
N PHE A 346 -7.55 4.90 -0.62
CA PHE A 346 -8.51 5.88 -1.13
C PHE A 346 -9.74 6.03 -0.22
N GLY A 347 -10.13 4.99 0.51
CA GLY A 347 -11.29 5.03 1.42
C GLY A 347 -11.00 5.92 2.62
N LEU A 348 -9.81 5.81 3.21
CA LEU A 348 -9.36 6.71 4.27
C LEU A 348 -9.22 8.14 3.77
N VAL A 349 -8.67 8.35 2.57
CA VAL A 349 -8.59 9.68 1.94
C VAL A 349 -9.99 10.28 1.75
N THR A 350 -10.97 9.48 1.31
CA THR A 350 -12.37 9.91 1.20
C THR A 350 -12.90 10.38 2.55
N ILE A 351 -12.77 9.56 3.60
CA ILE A 351 -13.25 9.89 4.96
C ILE A 351 -12.59 11.17 5.50
N ILE A 352 -11.28 11.33 5.29
CA ILE A 352 -10.54 12.52 5.70
C ILE A 352 -11.08 13.76 4.96
N ILE A 353 -11.31 13.67 3.66
CA ILE A 353 -11.84 14.76 2.85
C ILE A 353 -13.28 15.10 3.25
N VAL A 354 -14.14 14.10 3.48
CA VAL A 354 -15.52 14.30 3.97
C VAL A 354 -15.51 15.09 5.28
N ASN A 355 -14.67 14.64 6.22
CA ASN A 355 -14.57 15.27 7.53
C ASN A 355 -14.00 16.69 7.43
N TYR A 356 -12.95 16.89 6.62
CA TYR A 356 -12.37 18.21 6.37
C TYR A 356 -13.39 19.16 5.73
N ALA A 357 -14.10 18.72 4.69
CA ALA A 357 -15.17 19.48 4.04
C ALA A 357 -16.28 19.87 5.02
N THR A 358 -16.66 18.95 5.92
CA THR A 358 -17.68 19.21 6.95
C THR A 358 -17.19 20.23 7.98
N ILE A 359 -15.92 20.16 8.38
CA ILE A 359 -15.29 21.12 9.30
C ILE A 359 -15.19 22.50 8.66
N VAL A 360 -14.69 22.59 7.41
CA VAL A 360 -14.60 23.86 6.68
C VAL A 360 -15.97 24.49 6.49
N ARG A 361 -17.00 23.70 6.16
CA ARG A 361 -18.38 24.17 6.07
C ARG A 361 -18.89 24.73 7.40
N ARG A 362 -18.64 24.04 8.51
CA ARG A 362 -19.01 24.54 9.85
C ARG A 362 -18.25 25.82 10.20
N SER A 363 -16.96 25.89 9.94
CA SER A 363 -16.15 27.09 10.17
C SER A 363 -16.61 28.27 9.31
N ALA A 364 -16.99 28.03 8.05
CA ALA A 364 -17.53 29.06 7.17
C ALA A 364 -18.91 29.54 7.65
N GLN A 365 -19.79 28.63 8.08
CA GLN A 365 -21.09 28.99 8.67
C GLN A 365 -20.92 29.80 9.96
N VAL A 366 -19.98 29.41 10.83
CA VAL A 366 -19.66 30.17 12.06
C VAL A 366 -19.09 31.53 11.70
N ALA A 367 -18.20 31.64 10.71
CA ALA A 367 -17.64 32.92 10.28
C ALA A 367 -18.69 33.86 9.65
N ILE A 368 -19.68 33.32 8.94
CA ILE A 368 -20.82 34.09 8.39
C ILE A 368 -21.75 34.55 9.51
N VAL A 369 -22.03 33.70 10.50
CA VAL A 369 -22.82 34.08 11.68
C VAL A 369 -22.07 35.14 12.51
N ASP A 370 -20.76 34.99 12.67
CA ASP A 370 -19.89 35.95 13.37
C ASP A 370 -19.74 37.27 12.63
N SER A 371 -19.67 37.27 11.29
CA SER A 371 -19.61 38.51 10.51
C SER A 371 -20.95 39.25 10.55
N HIS A 372 -22.06 38.51 10.55
CA HIS A 372 -23.39 39.07 10.73
C HIS A 372 -23.65 39.58 12.17
N ALA A 373 -23.02 38.95 13.18
CA ALA A 373 -23.04 39.40 14.57
C ALA A 373 -22.12 40.63 14.78
N ARG A 374 -20.94 40.66 14.14
CA ARG A 374 -20.01 41.81 14.20
C ARG A 374 -20.49 43.02 13.42
N GLY A 375 -21.37 42.86 12.43
CA GLY A 375 -22.07 43.96 11.77
C GLY A 375 -23.02 44.76 12.66
N LYS A 376 -23.27 44.33 13.91
CA LYS A 376 -24.08 45.06 14.90
C LYS A 376 -23.32 45.49 16.17
N LEU A 377 -22.04 45.16 16.32
CA LEU A 377 -21.27 45.58 17.50
C LEU A 377 -20.35 46.76 17.17
N SER A 378 -20.89 47.94 17.47
CA SER A 378 -20.22 49.23 17.49
C SER A 378 -18.84 49.17 18.16
N THR A 379 -17.92 49.88 17.50
CA THR A 379 -16.53 50.22 17.80
C THR A 379 -16.34 50.77 19.22
N LYS A 380 -16.28 49.93 20.26
CA LYS A 380 -15.78 50.30 21.61
C LYS A 380 -15.59 49.08 22.52
N LYS A 381 -14.47 48.36 22.35
CA LYS A 381 -13.70 47.61 23.38
C LYS A 381 -12.83 46.53 22.74
N ILE A 382 -11.72 46.93 22.12
CA ILE A 382 -10.56 46.04 21.93
C ILE A 382 -9.29 46.85 22.20
N ILE A 383 -9.16 47.35 23.43
CA ILE A 383 -7.89 47.81 24.02
C ILE A 383 -7.95 47.37 25.49
N LEU A 384 -7.61 46.12 25.77
CA LEU A 384 -7.24 45.58 27.10
C LEU A 384 -7.21 44.05 27.00
N PHE A 385 -6.17 43.46 26.41
CA PHE A 385 -5.77 42.07 26.70
C PHE A 385 -4.39 41.73 26.13
N LEU A 386 -3.37 42.53 26.49
CA LEU A 386 -1.98 42.12 26.36
C LEU A 386 -1.19 42.64 27.57
N GLN A 387 -1.23 41.90 28.66
CA GLN A 387 -0.21 41.99 29.71
C GLN A 387 0.66 40.72 29.67
N PRO A 388 1.99 40.86 29.73
CA PRO A 388 2.91 39.73 29.75
C PRO A 388 3.00 39.15 31.16
N THR A 389 2.52 37.92 31.36
CA THR A 389 2.80 37.17 32.58
C THR A 389 4.26 36.72 32.57
N LYS A 390 5.10 37.43 33.32
CA LYS A 390 6.41 36.95 33.78
C LYS A 390 6.18 35.73 34.65
N ASN A 391 6.54 34.55 34.15
CA ASN A 391 6.77 33.37 34.99
C ASN A 391 7.98 32.59 34.48
N THR A 392 9.12 32.91 35.10
CA THR A 392 10.40 32.20 35.04
C THR A 392 10.29 30.88 35.81
N LYS A 393 9.98 29.79 35.09
CA LYS A 393 10.20 28.42 35.59
C LYS A 393 10.52 27.42 34.46
N MET A 394 11.34 27.86 33.49
CA MET A 394 11.78 27.04 32.36
C MET A 394 13.31 26.86 32.27
N ALA A 395 14.06 27.23 33.31
CA ALA A 395 15.52 27.06 33.36
C ALA A 395 15.97 25.66 33.85
N SER A 396 15.11 24.87 34.51
CA SER A 396 15.49 23.55 35.05
C SER A 396 15.37 22.37 34.06
N LYS A 397 14.79 22.58 32.87
CA LYS A 397 14.71 21.55 31.82
C LYS A 397 15.86 21.58 30.81
N PHE A 398 16.62 22.67 30.75
CA PHE A 398 17.76 22.78 29.83
C PHE A 398 19.04 22.12 30.36
N GLN A 399 19.13 21.88 31.67
CA GLN A 399 20.23 21.17 32.31
C GLN A 399 20.23 19.65 32.03
N GLN A 400 19.08 19.10 31.60
CA GLN A 400 18.94 17.71 31.15
C GLN A 400 19.56 17.45 29.76
N SER A 401 19.90 18.49 28.99
CA SER A 401 20.56 18.35 27.68
C SER A 401 22.08 18.18 27.78
N ARG A 402 22.72 18.69 28.84
CA ARG A 402 24.16 18.49 29.09
C ARG A 402 24.49 17.03 29.47
N ILE A 403 23.53 16.30 30.03
CA ILE A 403 23.65 14.86 30.31
C ILE A 403 23.68 14.02 29.02
N ALA A 404 23.09 14.50 27.91
CA ALA A 404 23.07 13.78 26.65
C ALA A 404 24.43 13.81 25.91
N LEU A 405 25.21 14.88 26.03
CA LEU A 405 26.57 14.93 25.46
C LEU A 405 27.61 14.23 26.37
N ALA A 406 27.41 14.22 27.69
CA ALA A 406 28.24 13.43 28.61
C ALA A 406 28.09 11.91 28.39
N GLY A 407 26.94 11.45 27.89
CA GLY A 407 26.69 10.05 27.52
C GLY A 407 27.62 9.49 26.43
N ILE A 408 28.21 10.34 25.58
CA ILE A 408 29.16 9.90 24.54
C ILE A 408 30.49 9.44 25.18
N ARG A 409 30.90 10.02 26.33
CA ARG A 409 32.09 9.56 27.07
C ARG A 409 31.83 8.26 27.86
N PHE A 410 30.58 7.94 28.17
CA PHE A 410 30.21 6.71 28.88
C PHE A 410 30.23 5.45 27.99
N LEU A 411 30.38 5.60 26.66
CA LEU A 411 30.43 4.48 25.71
C LEU A 411 31.77 3.74 25.66
N ARG A 412 32.80 4.23 26.37
CA ARG A 412 34.14 3.60 26.37
C ARG A 412 34.38 2.62 27.53
N ALA A 413 33.46 2.46 28.47
CA ALA A 413 33.82 1.92 29.80
C ALA A 413 32.88 0.84 30.38
N ALA A 414 32.00 0.20 29.60
CA ALA A 414 31.32 -1.01 30.07
C ALA A 414 32.00 -2.25 29.45
N PRO A 415 32.82 -3.01 30.19
CA PRO A 415 33.24 -4.33 29.75
C PRO A 415 31.99 -5.22 29.79
N MET A 416 31.25 -5.28 28.69
CA MET A 416 30.36 -6.41 28.48
C MET A 416 31.27 -7.63 28.31
N GLU A 417 31.27 -8.51 29.31
CA GLU A 417 31.80 -9.86 29.15
C GLU A 417 31.22 -10.42 27.86
N LEU A 418 32.07 -10.60 26.85
CA LEU A 418 31.70 -11.19 25.57
C LEU A 418 31.28 -12.65 25.84
N GLN A 419 30.02 -12.87 26.14
CA GLN A 419 29.41 -14.18 25.96
C GLN A 419 29.43 -14.44 24.46
N GLY A 420 30.47 -15.12 23.97
CA GLY A 420 30.50 -15.58 22.59
C GLY A 420 29.23 -16.40 22.34
N GLY A 421 28.60 -16.23 21.17
CA GLY A 421 27.38 -16.96 20.78
C GLY A 421 26.47 -16.19 19.85
N GLU A 422 26.73 -14.89 19.84
CA GLU A 422 26.22 -13.78 19.04
C GLU A 422 25.65 -14.07 17.65
N LEU A 423 24.35 -14.23 17.39
CA LEU A 423 23.88 -14.13 15.98
C LEU A 423 23.94 -12.69 15.46
N VAL A 424 23.83 -11.72 16.37
CA VAL A 424 23.83 -10.28 16.11
C VAL A 424 24.64 -9.65 17.23
N SER A 425 25.58 -8.76 16.88
CA SER A 425 26.41 -8.10 17.88
C SER A 425 25.57 -7.30 18.91
N PRO A 426 26.02 -7.20 20.18
CA PRO A 426 25.38 -6.36 21.18
C PRO A 426 25.23 -4.89 20.72
N GLY A 427 26.22 -4.40 19.97
CA GLY A 427 26.23 -3.03 19.45
C GLY A 427 25.08 -2.72 18.49
N MET A 428 24.60 -3.69 17.71
CA MET A 428 23.43 -3.51 16.86
C MET A 428 22.12 -3.41 17.65
N TRP A 429 21.99 -4.14 18.76
CA TRP A 429 20.86 -4.00 19.70
C TRP A 429 20.88 -2.64 20.40
N PHE A 430 22.06 -2.20 20.82
CA PHE A 430 22.26 -0.86 21.37
C PHE A 430 21.90 0.23 20.35
N LEU A 431 22.33 0.07 19.09
CA LEU A 431 22.00 0.99 18.00
C LEU A 431 20.48 1.08 17.76
N LEU A 432 19.76 -0.05 17.82
CA LEU A 432 18.30 -0.06 17.72
C LEU A 432 17.64 0.70 18.89
N ASN A 433 18.16 0.55 20.12
CA ASN A 433 17.70 1.33 21.27
C ASN A 433 17.95 2.83 21.09
N LEU A 434 19.15 3.18 20.63
CA LEU A 434 19.56 4.56 20.36
C LEU A 434 18.63 5.20 19.32
N TYR A 435 18.37 4.50 18.21
CA TYR A 435 17.42 4.90 17.19
C TYR A 435 16.04 5.21 17.79
N ARG A 436 15.50 4.29 18.60
CA ARG A 436 14.20 4.47 19.26
C ARG A 436 14.21 5.70 20.17
N ASN A 437 15.23 5.86 20.99
CA ASN A 437 15.33 6.97 21.95
C ASN A 437 15.50 8.35 21.28
N VAL A 438 16.16 8.41 20.13
CA VAL A 438 16.27 9.64 19.34
C VAL A 438 14.93 9.95 18.68
N PHE A 439 14.36 9.01 17.92
CA PHE A 439 13.19 9.29 17.09
C PHE A 439 11.88 9.39 17.86
N VAL A 440 11.74 8.79 19.05
CA VAL A 440 10.52 8.95 19.87
C VAL A 440 10.30 10.41 20.32
N LYS A 441 11.36 11.25 20.29
CA LYS A 441 11.28 12.69 20.59
C LYS A 441 10.75 13.51 19.42
N PHE A 442 10.95 13.05 18.20
CA PHE A 442 10.59 13.78 16.98
C PHE A 442 9.35 13.21 16.29
N SER A 443 9.05 11.93 16.49
CA SER A 443 7.96 11.22 15.83
C SER A 443 7.40 10.10 16.71
N ILE A 444 6.18 9.66 16.40
CA ILE A 444 5.53 8.54 17.08
C ILE A 444 6.19 7.24 16.61
N LEU A 445 6.68 6.45 17.57
CA LEU A 445 7.16 5.08 17.35
C LEU A 445 6.32 4.11 18.19
N PRO A 446 5.78 3.03 17.60
CA PRO A 446 4.97 2.04 18.32
C PRO A 446 5.81 0.98 19.05
N PHE A 447 7.05 1.29 19.44
CA PHE A 447 8.01 0.28 19.92
C PHE A 447 8.67 0.66 21.25
N SER A 448 8.73 -0.31 22.16
CA SER A 448 9.64 -0.34 23.29
C SER A 448 10.66 -1.47 23.11
N LEU A 449 11.84 -1.32 23.70
CA LEU A 449 12.92 -2.29 23.58
C LEU A 449 13.37 -2.71 24.98
N ALA A 450 13.32 -4.01 25.26
CA ALA A 450 13.93 -4.63 26.44
C ALA A 450 15.34 -5.11 26.05
N LEU A 451 16.36 -4.30 26.34
CA LEU A 451 17.76 -4.60 25.98
C LEU A 451 18.28 -5.88 26.64
N SER A 452 17.82 -6.20 27.86
CA SER A 452 18.15 -7.43 28.59
C SER A 452 17.76 -8.67 27.80
N ASP A 453 16.55 -8.66 27.24
CA ASP A 453 15.94 -9.81 26.59
C ASP A 453 16.14 -9.80 25.07
N ARG A 454 16.66 -8.68 24.53
CA ARG A 454 16.78 -8.43 23.08
C ARG A 454 15.42 -8.56 22.38
N GLU A 455 14.37 -8.11 23.05
CA GLU A 455 13.01 -8.16 22.55
C GLU A 455 12.47 -6.75 22.28
N ILE A 456 11.80 -6.60 21.14
CA ILE A 456 10.99 -5.44 20.80
C ILE A 456 9.56 -5.72 21.27
N HIS A 457 9.00 -4.85 22.10
CA HIS A 457 7.60 -4.90 22.45
C HIS A 457 6.82 -3.84 21.67
N LEU A 458 5.57 -4.18 21.35
CA LEU A 458 4.66 -3.27 20.68
C LEU A 458 3.98 -2.40 21.75
N ASP A 459 4.23 -1.10 21.72
CA ASP A 459 3.58 -0.15 22.62
C ASP A 459 2.12 0.03 22.22
N GLN A 460 1.21 -0.02 23.20
CA GLN A 460 -0.21 0.25 22.98
C GLN A 460 -0.42 1.75 22.72
N LEU A 461 -0.36 2.15 21.45
CA LEU A 461 -0.67 3.51 21.04
C LEU A 461 -2.16 3.80 21.15
N THR A 462 -2.50 5.00 21.63
CA THR A 462 -3.87 5.52 21.60
C THR A 462 -4.39 5.61 20.16
N ARG A 463 -5.71 5.53 19.97
CA ARG A 463 -6.34 5.59 18.63
C ARG A 463 -5.88 6.82 17.83
N TRP A 464 -5.77 7.97 18.49
CA TRP A 464 -5.29 9.21 17.88
C TRP A 464 -3.83 9.12 17.43
N LYS A 465 -2.92 8.65 18.29
CA LYS A 465 -1.51 8.46 17.92
C LYS A 465 -1.33 7.51 16.74
N ARG A 466 -2.13 6.44 16.69
CA ARG A 466 -2.15 5.48 15.58
C ARG A 466 -2.65 6.12 14.28
N PHE A 467 -3.73 6.90 14.34
CA PHE A 467 -4.24 7.64 13.19
C PHE A 467 -3.19 8.62 12.66
N VAL A 468 -2.63 9.42 13.55
CA VAL A 468 -1.57 10.39 13.25
C VAL A 468 -0.41 9.67 12.54
N LEU A 469 0.15 8.59 13.14
CA LEU A 469 1.22 7.78 12.54
C LEU A 469 0.92 7.34 11.10
N LYS A 470 -0.31 6.87 10.83
CA LYS A 470 -0.74 6.48 9.48
C LYS A 470 -0.82 7.67 8.53
N CYS A 471 -1.34 8.81 8.99
CA CYS A 471 -1.42 10.03 8.20
C CYS A 471 -0.03 10.52 7.76
N TRP A 472 1.00 10.41 8.61
CA TRP A 472 2.38 10.78 8.25
C TRP A 472 2.92 9.95 7.10
N SER A 473 2.69 8.63 7.14
CA SER A 473 3.10 7.73 6.06
C SER A 473 2.41 8.08 4.73
N VAL A 474 1.10 8.37 4.78
CA VAL A 474 0.33 8.80 3.60
C VAL A 474 0.78 10.18 3.09
N LEU A 475 1.14 11.11 3.99
CA LEU A 475 1.61 12.44 3.64
C LEU A 475 2.88 12.41 2.79
N GLY A 476 3.81 11.49 3.08
CA GLY A 476 5.01 11.29 2.26
C GLY A 476 4.69 10.93 0.82
N LEU A 477 3.75 9.99 0.61
CA LEU A 477 3.28 9.61 -0.73
C LEU A 477 2.56 10.77 -1.43
N LEU A 478 1.65 11.46 -0.73
CA LEU A 478 0.94 12.62 -1.28
C LEU A 478 1.93 13.69 -1.73
N HIS A 479 2.94 13.97 -0.91
CA HIS A 479 4.00 14.90 -1.29
C HIS A 479 4.72 14.45 -2.56
N SER A 480 5.11 13.17 -2.69
CA SER A 480 5.70 12.66 -3.92
C SER A 480 4.84 12.88 -5.14
N LEU A 481 3.54 12.57 -5.07
CA LEU A 481 2.59 12.79 -6.17
C LEU A 481 2.49 14.27 -6.55
N ILE A 482 2.43 15.15 -5.56
CA ILE A 482 2.42 16.60 -5.77
C ILE A 482 3.71 17.06 -6.43
N SER A 483 4.87 16.59 -5.96
CA SER A 483 6.17 16.91 -6.55
C SER A 483 6.23 16.54 -8.03
N PHE A 484 5.81 15.33 -8.40
CA PHE A 484 5.82 14.89 -9.80
C PHE A 484 4.79 15.61 -10.67
N TYR A 485 3.62 15.91 -10.11
CA TYR A 485 2.61 16.71 -10.80
C TYR A 485 3.15 18.11 -11.16
N LEU A 486 3.75 18.78 -10.18
CA LEU A 486 4.31 20.12 -10.36
C LEU A 486 5.55 20.09 -11.26
N LEU A 487 6.38 19.06 -11.15
CA LEU A 487 7.50 18.82 -12.06
C LEU A 487 7.02 18.67 -13.51
N LYS A 488 5.99 17.86 -13.76
CA LYS A 488 5.41 17.69 -15.10
C LYS A 488 4.91 19.03 -15.66
N ASN A 489 4.19 19.81 -14.85
CA ASN A 489 3.67 21.10 -15.28
C ASN A 489 4.79 22.08 -15.60
N LYS A 490 5.86 22.09 -14.80
CA LYS A 490 7.03 22.94 -15.05
C LYS A 490 7.82 22.53 -16.29
N VAL A 491 7.99 21.23 -16.53
CA VAL A 491 8.67 20.72 -17.74
C VAL A 491 7.84 20.97 -19.00
N SER A 492 6.51 20.93 -18.90
CA SER A 492 5.60 21.17 -20.05
C SER A 492 5.42 22.67 -20.34
N GLY A 493 5.53 23.52 -19.32
CA GLY A 493 5.30 24.96 -19.40
C GLY A 493 6.53 25.74 -19.84
N ARG A 494 6.69 25.93 -21.15
CA ARG A 494 7.54 26.93 -21.84
C ARG A 494 9.08 26.81 -21.76
N LYS A 495 9.69 27.22 -22.88
CA LYS A 495 11.10 27.66 -22.99
C LYS A 495 11.28 28.89 -22.09
N SER A 496 11.90 28.72 -20.93
CA SER A 496 12.42 29.84 -20.16
C SER A 496 13.72 30.30 -20.82
N ASN A 497 13.76 31.56 -21.26
CA ASN A 497 14.97 32.20 -21.82
C ASN A 497 15.93 32.70 -20.73
N SER A 498 15.80 32.25 -19.48
CA SER A 498 16.67 32.69 -18.39
C SER A 498 17.80 31.68 -18.15
N ASP A 499 19.04 32.14 -18.25
CA ASP A 499 20.26 31.43 -17.82
C ASP A 499 20.37 31.26 -16.28
N ASP A 500 19.25 31.37 -15.56
CA ASP A 500 19.23 31.22 -14.11
C ASP A 500 19.42 29.74 -13.72
N VAL A 501 20.54 29.46 -13.05
CA VAL A 501 20.88 28.16 -12.46
C VAL A 501 19.73 27.54 -11.67
N LEU A 502 18.95 28.37 -10.95
CA LEU A 502 17.82 27.90 -10.15
C LEU A 502 16.71 27.28 -11.02
N HIS A 503 16.67 27.62 -12.31
CA HIS A 503 15.72 27.07 -13.26
C HIS A 503 15.99 25.58 -13.55
N VAL A 504 17.27 25.17 -13.60
CA VAL A 504 17.72 23.78 -13.76
C VAL A 504 17.69 23.03 -12.43
N LEU A 505 18.09 23.69 -11.35
CA LEU A 505 18.18 23.07 -10.02
C LEU A 505 16.81 22.66 -9.45
N ARG A 506 15.78 23.50 -9.61
CA ARG A 506 14.44 23.23 -9.04
C ARG A 506 13.83 21.91 -9.54
N PRO A 507 13.78 21.61 -10.86
CA PRO A 507 13.32 20.32 -11.37
C PRO A 507 14.05 19.12 -10.77
N VAL A 508 15.38 19.19 -10.66
CA VAL A 508 16.21 18.12 -10.07
C VAL A 508 15.86 17.94 -8.59
N ALA A 509 15.76 19.05 -7.84
CA ALA A 509 15.37 19.02 -6.43
C ALA A 509 13.96 18.44 -6.24
N TRP A 510 12.98 18.79 -7.09
CA TRP A 510 11.61 18.25 -6.99
C TRP A 510 11.54 16.78 -7.33
N MET A 511 12.31 16.34 -8.33
CA MET A 511 12.43 14.92 -8.66
C MET A 511 13.05 14.15 -7.49
N TYR A 512 14.13 14.67 -6.90
CA TYR A 512 14.77 14.08 -5.73
C TYR A 512 13.84 14.01 -4.50
N LEU A 513 13.22 15.14 -4.12
CA LEU A 513 12.25 15.21 -3.02
C LEU A 513 11.00 14.36 -3.27
N GLY A 514 10.61 14.16 -4.54
CA GLY A 514 9.52 13.27 -4.92
C GLY A 514 9.90 11.79 -4.84
N LEU A 515 11.12 11.41 -5.21
CA LEU A 515 11.55 10.01 -5.25
C LEU A 515 11.87 9.44 -3.86
N ILE A 516 12.45 10.23 -2.95
CA ILE A 516 12.88 9.71 -1.64
C ILE A 516 11.72 9.09 -0.84
N PRO A 517 10.56 9.77 -0.64
CA PRO A 517 9.47 9.16 0.10
C PRO A 517 8.91 7.90 -0.60
N LEU A 518 8.96 7.82 -1.94
CA LEU A 518 8.57 6.62 -2.68
C LEU A 518 9.53 5.45 -2.43
N ALA A 519 10.83 5.70 -2.40
CA ALA A 519 11.84 4.68 -2.12
C ALA A 519 11.65 4.07 -0.71
N LEU A 520 11.26 4.90 0.26
CA LEU A 520 11.11 4.50 1.66
C LEU A 520 9.67 4.14 2.06
N MET A 521 8.73 4.23 1.12
CA MET A 521 7.31 4.00 1.36
C MET A 521 7.05 2.63 1.99
N GLY A 522 7.75 1.57 1.55
CA GLY A 522 7.52 0.24 2.08
C GLY A 522 7.90 0.09 3.56
N MET A 523 8.98 0.74 4.01
CA MET A 523 9.33 0.76 5.44
C MET A 523 8.40 1.67 6.24
N SER A 524 8.05 2.84 5.70
CA SER A 524 7.07 3.75 6.29
C SER A 524 5.72 3.07 6.51
N TYR A 525 5.27 2.32 5.52
CA TYR A 525 4.06 1.52 5.56
C TYR A 525 4.15 0.43 6.64
N THR A 526 5.26 -0.31 6.68
CA THR A 526 5.46 -1.38 7.68
C THR A 526 5.38 -0.83 9.09
N ILE A 527 6.07 0.28 9.39
CA ILE A 527 6.06 0.91 10.73
C ILE A 527 4.66 1.41 11.11
N SER A 528 3.89 1.93 10.15
CA SER A 528 2.65 2.66 10.44
C SER A 528 1.38 1.79 10.37
N PHE A 529 1.35 0.83 9.45
CA PHE A 529 0.19 -0.01 9.18
C PHE A 529 0.33 -1.44 9.70
N CYS A 530 1.56 -1.96 9.79
CA CYS A 530 1.85 -3.32 10.23
C CYS A 530 2.95 -3.33 11.33
N PRO A 531 2.78 -2.56 12.42
CA PRO A 531 3.85 -2.42 13.40
C PRO A 531 4.23 -3.75 14.07
N GLU A 532 3.37 -4.76 14.02
CA GLU A 532 3.63 -6.10 14.55
C GLU A 532 4.77 -6.83 13.81
N VAL A 533 5.07 -6.43 12.57
CA VAL A 533 6.04 -7.12 11.70
C VAL A 533 7.46 -7.07 12.27
N ALA A 534 7.89 -5.94 12.82
CA ALA A 534 9.25 -5.79 13.35
C ALA A 534 9.49 -6.68 14.59
N PRO A 535 8.65 -6.67 15.64
CA PRO A 535 8.74 -7.62 16.76
C PRO A 535 8.68 -9.09 16.31
N LEU A 536 7.79 -9.43 15.38
CA LEU A 536 7.65 -10.81 14.89
C LEU A 536 8.94 -11.32 14.24
N ILE A 537 9.64 -10.48 13.48
CA ILE A 537 10.87 -10.86 12.79
C ILE A 537 12.06 -10.85 13.77
N VAL A 538 12.23 -9.76 14.52
CA VAL A 538 13.43 -9.52 15.33
C VAL A 538 13.46 -10.38 16.60
N ASN A 539 12.32 -10.56 17.29
CA ASN A 539 12.28 -11.35 18.53
C ASN A 539 12.44 -12.87 18.28
N CYS A 540 12.41 -13.31 17.03
CA CYS A 540 12.77 -14.69 16.67
C CYS A 540 14.27 -14.92 16.72
N ILE A 541 15.10 -13.88 16.57
CA ILE A 541 16.56 -14.01 16.48
C ILE A 541 17.15 -14.57 17.78
N PRO A 542 16.85 -14.04 18.99
CA PRO A 542 17.38 -14.61 20.24
C PRO A 542 16.93 -16.06 20.49
N LYS A 543 15.74 -16.43 20.01
CA LYS A 543 15.22 -17.81 20.13
C LYS A 543 15.97 -18.78 19.23
N LEU A 544 16.26 -18.36 17.99
CA LEU A 544 17.08 -19.12 17.05
C LEU A 544 18.52 -19.24 17.53
N GLU A 545 19.07 -18.15 18.07
CA GLU A 545 20.41 -18.10 18.68
C GLU A 545 20.55 -19.13 19.81
N LYS A 546 19.63 -19.15 20.79
CA LYS A 546 19.62 -20.15 21.87
C LYS A 546 19.60 -21.59 21.34
N LYS A 547 18.85 -21.86 20.27
CA LYS A 547 18.81 -23.18 19.63
C LYS A 547 20.13 -23.55 18.94
N ILE A 548 20.77 -22.58 18.28
CA ILE A 548 22.08 -22.78 17.63
C ILE A 548 23.17 -23.03 18.68
N ILE A 549 23.20 -22.24 19.76
CA ILE A 549 24.16 -22.42 20.86
C ILE A 549 24.02 -23.82 21.47
N GLY A 550 22.77 -24.29 21.67
CA GLY A 550 22.52 -25.65 22.14
C GLY A 550 23.03 -26.78 21.23
N LEU A 551 23.32 -26.50 19.95
CA LEU A 551 23.96 -27.44 19.02
C LEU A 551 25.49 -27.42 19.11
N ASP A 552 26.06 -26.32 19.63
CA ASP A 552 27.49 -25.95 19.56
C ASP A 552 28.29 -26.32 20.82
N ASN A 553 27.65 -26.85 21.87
CA ASN A 553 28.22 -27.14 23.19
C ASN A 553 29.45 -28.09 23.23
N LYS A 554 30.04 -28.48 22.09
CA LYS A 554 31.21 -29.38 22.09
C LYS A 554 32.44 -28.91 21.32
N LEU A 555 32.39 -28.14 20.22
CA LEU A 555 33.53 -28.22 19.28
C LEU A 555 33.90 -27.00 18.39
N CYS A 556 33.35 -25.78 18.53
CA CYS A 556 33.78 -24.64 17.69
C CYS A 556 34.49 -23.51 18.49
N PRO A 557 35.81 -23.59 18.68
CA PRO A 557 36.58 -22.59 19.45
C PRO A 557 36.83 -21.26 18.73
N ARG A 558 36.33 -21.05 17.49
CA ARG A 558 36.60 -19.81 16.75
C ARG A 558 35.34 -19.27 16.10
N ARG A 559 34.74 -18.25 16.72
CA ARG A 559 33.61 -17.52 16.15
C ARG A 559 34.12 -16.34 15.32
N PRO A 560 33.59 -16.13 14.11
CA PRO A 560 33.90 -14.94 13.32
C PRO A 560 33.44 -13.69 14.07
N ASN A 561 34.16 -12.57 13.90
CA ASN A 561 33.69 -11.27 14.38
C ASN A 561 32.43 -10.88 13.59
N VAL A 562 31.28 -10.94 14.25
CA VAL A 562 29.93 -10.84 13.68
C VAL A 562 29.60 -9.43 13.18
N SER A 563 30.32 -8.41 13.62
CA SER A 563 30.10 -7.04 13.16
C SER A 563 31.39 -6.26 12.98
N ASN A 564 31.33 -5.30 12.05
CA ASN A 564 32.37 -4.30 11.85
C ASN A 564 32.12 -3.14 12.83
N PRO A 565 32.99 -2.92 13.84
CA PRO A 565 32.78 -1.86 14.83
C PRO A 565 32.75 -0.47 14.19
N HIS A 566 33.43 -0.26 13.06
CA HIS A 566 33.39 1.00 12.33
C HIS A 566 32.01 1.28 11.73
N LEU A 567 31.32 0.24 11.24
CA LEU A 567 29.97 0.37 10.73
C LEU A 567 28.99 0.74 11.85
N GLU A 568 29.12 0.12 13.01
CA GLU A 568 28.29 0.45 14.18
C GLU A 568 28.48 1.90 14.63
N VAL A 569 29.73 2.35 14.77
CA VAL A 569 30.05 3.74 15.12
C VAL A 569 29.48 4.71 14.08
N LEU A 570 29.67 4.42 12.78
CA LEU A 570 29.12 5.22 11.70
C LEU A 570 27.60 5.34 11.80
N LEU A 571 26.89 4.22 12.00
CA LEU A 571 25.43 4.22 12.13
C LEU A 571 24.97 4.97 13.38
N GLN A 572 25.67 4.84 14.51
CA GLN A 572 25.38 5.61 15.72
C GLN A 572 25.51 7.11 15.47
N THR A 573 26.58 7.54 14.81
CA THR A 573 26.78 8.95 14.42
C THR A 573 25.65 9.42 13.50
N VAL A 574 25.29 8.64 12.48
CA VAL A 574 24.21 8.99 11.55
C VAL A 574 22.85 9.09 12.26
N VAL A 575 22.52 8.15 13.17
CA VAL A 575 21.25 8.19 13.92
C VAL A 575 21.10 9.48 14.73
N PHE A 576 22.19 9.97 15.32
CA PHE A 576 22.19 11.22 16.09
C PHE A 576 22.17 12.46 15.18
N ALA A 577 23.00 12.47 14.14
CA ALA A 577 23.20 13.63 13.28
C ALA A 577 22.01 13.87 12.33
N ALA A 578 21.32 12.83 11.88
CA ALA A 578 20.37 12.95 10.79
C ALA A 578 19.14 13.84 11.08
N PRO A 579 18.47 13.76 12.25
CA PRO A 579 17.39 14.70 12.57
C PRO A 579 17.86 16.15 12.61
N VAL A 580 19.07 16.40 13.13
CA VAL A 580 19.68 17.74 13.18
C VAL A 580 19.96 18.24 11.77
N ALA A 581 20.51 17.38 10.91
CA ALA A 581 20.77 17.71 9.51
C ALA A 581 19.48 18.12 8.78
N ILE A 582 18.36 17.43 8.99
CA ILE A 582 17.07 17.83 8.39
C ILE A 582 16.63 19.22 8.86
N MET A 583 16.72 19.50 10.17
CA MET A 583 16.34 20.82 10.72
C MET A 583 17.21 21.97 10.16
N VAL A 584 18.46 21.68 9.82
CA VAL A 584 19.41 22.66 9.25
C VAL A 584 19.24 22.81 7.73
N LEU A 585 18.98 21.72 7.00
CA LEU A 585 18.92 21.72 5.53
C LEU A 585 17.59 22.20 4.97
N VAL A 586 16.47 21.98 5.68
CA VAL A 586 15.14 22.35 5.18
C VAL A 586 14.95 23.87 5.03
N PRO A 587 15.29 24.73 6.01
CA PRO A 587 15.08 26.17 5.86
C PRO A 587 15.80 26.80 4.66
N PRO A 588 17.10 26.53 4.41
CA PRO A 588 17.78 27.01 3.20
C PRO A 588 17.10 26.52 1.91
N ALA A 589 16.67 25.26 1.85
CA ALA A 589 15.96 24.73 0.69
C ALA A 589 14.65 25.48 0.42
N VAL A 590 13.91 25.86 1.47
CA VAL A 590 12.68 26.65 1.36
C VAL A 590 12.96 28.09 0.95
N VAL A 591 13.97 28.74 1.53
CA VAL A 591 14.38 30.11 1.18
C VAL A 591 14.73 30.20 -0.30
N LEU A 592 15.41 29.19 -0.83
CA LEU A 592 15.81 29.09 -2.23
C LEU A 592 14.70 28.57 -3.16
N ASN A 593 13.49 28.34 -2.64
CA ASN A 593 12.34 27.80 -3.36
C ASN A 593 12.66 26.48 -4.09
N LEU A 594 13.48 25.62 -3.48
CA LEU A 594 13.81 24.30 -4.00
C LEU A 594 12.74 23.27 -3.71
N ASP A 595 11.82 23.55 -2.80
CA ASP A 595 10.67 22.68 -2.55
C ASP A 595 9.52 22.94 -3.53
N PRO A 596 8.72 21.91 -3.83
CA PRO A 596 7.59 22.04 -4.75
C PRO A 596 6.42 22.81 -4.13
N LEU A 597 6.35 22.95 -2.79
CA LEU A 597 5.31 23.72 -2.13
C LEU A 597 5.41 25.23 -2.42
N SER A 598 6.56 25.70 -2.93
CA SER A 598 6.78 27.07 -3.41
C SER A 598 5.75 27.53 -4.45
N ILE A 599 5.18 26.62 -5.26
CA ILE A 599 4.18 26.96 -6.27
C ILE A 599 2.84 27.32 -5.63
N TRP A 600 2.42 26.57 -4.60
CA TRP A 600 1.13 26.78 -3.93
C TRP A 600 1.19 27.87 -2.86
N PHE A 601 2.36 28.06 -2.28
CA PHE A 601 2.61 29.07 -1.27
C PHE A 601 3.69 30.03 -1.79
N PRO A 602 3.35 30.83 -2.82
CA PRO A 602 4.30 31.76 -3.41
C PRO A 602 4.70 32.81 -2.39
N THR A 603 6.00 33.03 -2.26
CA THR A 603 6.56 33.99 -1.31
C THR A 603 6.68 35.40 -1.90
N ASN A 604 6.38 35.55 -3.19
CA ASN A 604 6.45 36.80 -3.95
C ASN A 604 5.27 37.76 -3.67
N CYS A 605 4.45 37.52 -2.64
CA CYS A 605 3.45 38.50 -2.22
C CYS A 605 4.19 39.73 -1.65
N GLU A 606 4.11 40.87 -2.32
CA GLU A 606 4.75 42.13 -1.90
C GLU A 606 3.98 42.81 -0.76
N ASP A 607 2.65 42.71 -0.75
CA ASP A 607 1.81 43.56 0.11
C ASP A 607 1.67 43.11 1.58
N CYS A 608 2.26 41.98 2.01
CA CYS A 608 2.08 41.51 3.40
C CYS A 608 3.26 40.67 3.92
N ILE A 609 4.13 41.32 4.71
CA ILE A 609 5.26 40.67 5.41
C ILE A 609 4.77 39.51 6.30
N THR A 610 3.67 39.70 7.04
CA THR A 610 3.11 38.68 7.93
C THR A 610 2.74 37.42 7.15
N ARG A 611 2.03 37.56 6.03
CA ARG A 611 1.66 36.43 5.17
C ARG A 611 2.89 35.72 4.62
N ARG A 612 3.90 36.47 4.17
CA ARG A 612 5.17 35.89 3.68
C ARG A 612 5.84 35.06 4.75
N ILE A 613 6.00 35.59 5.98
CA ILE A 613 6.59 34.87 7.11
C ILE A 613 5.77 33.62 7.43
N THR A 614 4.44 33.73 7.53
CA THR A 614 3.57 32.58 7.80
C THR A 614 3.74 31.48 6.75
N LEU A 615 3.78 31.82 5.46
CA LEU A 615 3.96 30.83 4.39
C LEU A 615 5.34 30.14 4.44
N TYR A 616 6.41 30.89 4.73
CA TYR A 616 7.74 30.31 4.95
C TYR A 616 7.74 29.35 6.13
N THR A 617 7.18 29.76 7.27
CA THR A 617 7.09 28.93 8.47
C THR A 617 6.30 27.64 8.21
N VAL A 618 5.14 27.74 7.54
CA VAL A 618 4.31 26.57 7.20
C VAL A 618 5.07 25.60 6.28
N ARG A 619 5.74 26.11 5.24
CA ARG A 619 6.55 25.27 4.32
C ARG A 619 7.69 24.56 5.06
N ILE A 620 8.42 25.29 5.90
CA ILE A 620 9.53 24.74 6.71
C ILE A 620 9.01 23.65 7.64
N ILE A 621 7.89 23.88 8.32
CA ILE A 621 7.28 22.88 9.21
C ILE A 621 6.92 21.64 8.41
N ILE A 622 6.13 21.76 7.33
CA ILE A 622 5.69 20.60 6.54
C ILE A 622 6.87 19.79 5.99
N LEU A 623 7.89 20.44 5.44
CA LEU A 623 9.04 19.74 4.86
C LEU A 623 9.96 19.12 5.91
N THR A 624 10.15 19.79 7.05
CA THR A 624 10.86 19.22 8.20
C THR A 624 10.16 17.96 8.70
N LEU A 625 8.84 18.02 8.81
CA LEU A 625 7.98 16.93 9.22
C LEU A 625 8.09 15.71 8.30
N ILE A 626 8.06 15.93 6.98
CA ILE A 626 8.29 14.88 5.98
C ILE A 626 9.74 14.37 6.05
N GLY A 627 10.72 15.26 6.14
CA GLY A 627 12.13 14.93 6.21
C GLY A 627 12.45 14.03 7.40
N VAL A 628 11.93 14.35 8.58
CA VAL A 628 12.07 13.52 9.80
C VAL A 628 11.47 12.12 9.59
N GLU A 629 10.31 12.01 8.96
CA GLU A 629 9.68 10.71 8.66
C GLU A 629 10.48 9.88 7.64
N VAL A 630 10.98 10.53 6.60
CA VAL A 630 11.90 9.93 5.61
C VAL A 630 13.16 9.42 6.30
N THR A 631 13.83 10.24 7.11
CA THR A 631 15.04 9.84 7.82
C THR A 631 14.76 8.71 8.82
N LYS A 632 13.65 8.79 9.56
CA LYS A 632 13.21 7.75 10.50
C LYS A 632 13.06 6.40 9.80
N THR A 633 12.45 6.38 8.62
CA THR A 633 12.17 5.16 7.86
C THR A 633 13.41 4.60 7.18
N LEU A 634 14.29 5.45 6.65
CA LEU A 634 15.60 5.05 6.13
C LEU A 634 16.44 4.35 7.21
N LEU A 635 16.57 4.98 8.38
CA LEU A 635 17.39 4.42 9.46
C LEU A 635 16.78 3.15 10.05
N ALA A 636 15.45 3.08 10.18
CA ALA A 636 14.78 1.85 10.59
C ALA A 636 15.08 0.71 9.61
N PHE A 637 14.98 0.99 8.30
CA PHE A 637 15.24 0.00 7.26
C PHE A 637 16.69 -0.50 7.34
N LEU A 638 17.65 0.41 7.48
CA LEU A 638 19.07 0.08 7.56
C LEU A 638 19.40 -0.75 8.82
N ILE A 639 18.95 -0.32 9.99
CA ILE A 639 19.26 -0.98 11.27
C ILE A 639 18.59 -2.36 11.34
N VAL A 640 17.27 -2.43 11.12
CA VAL A 640 16.53 -3.70 11.18
C VAL A 640 16.97 -4.63 10.05
N GLY A 641 17.21 -4.10 8.86
CA GLY A 641 17.74 -4.85 7.73
C GLY A 641 19.08 -5.49 8.04
N LEU A 642 20.04 -4.74 8.60
CA LEU A 642 21.35 -5.26 9.01
C LEU A 642 21.22 -6.33 10.11
N ILE A 643 20.40 -6.10 11.14
CA ILE A 643 20.17 -7.09 12.22
C ILE A 643 19.69 -8.42 11.63
N VAL A 644 18.67 -8.38 10.76
CA VAL A 644 18.08 -9.57 10.13
C VAL A 644 19.08 -10.26 9.20
N LEU A 645 19.81 -9.49 8.40
CA LEU A 645 20.78 -10.04 7.44
C LEU A 645 22.03 -10.61 8.12
N PHE A 646 22.52 -9.99 9.20
CA PHE A 646 23.60 -10.55 10.02
C PHE A 646 23.16 -11.87 10.67
N ALA A 647 22.00 -11.89 11.33
CA ALA A 647 21.47 -13.11 11.93
C ALA A 647 21.30 -14.25 10.91
N ALA A 648 20.84 -13.93 9.70
CA ALA A 648 20.66 -14.90 8.63
C ALA A 648 21.99 -15.42 8.06
N ALA A 649 22.94 -14.53 7.79
CA ALA A 649 24.24 -14.89 7.24
C ALA A 649 25.08 -15.71 8.24
N GLU A 650 25.15 -15.26 9.49
CA GLU A 650 25.91 -15.94 10.55
C GLU A 650 25.24 -17.24 10.97
N GLY A 651 23.91 -17.27 11.13
CA GLY A 651 23.19 -18.51 11.43
C GLY A 651 23.45 -19.59 10.39
N ALA A 652 23.44 -19.24 9.10
CA ALA A 652 23.77 -20.19 8.03
C ALA A 652 25.25 -20.63 8.06
N CYS A 653 26.17 -19.73 8.38
CA CYS A 653 27.60 -20.02 8.52
C CYS A 653 27.88 -20.99 9.69
N ILE A 654 27.31 -20.72 10.86
CA ILE A 654 27.45 -21.56 12.05
C ILE A 654 26.89 -22.96 11.77
N LEU A 655 25.71 -23.06 11.14
CA LEU A 655 25.13 -24.36 10.77
C LEU A 655 26.01 -25.16 9.80
N ASP A 656 26.71 -24.50 8.86
CA ASP A 656 27.69 -25.14 7.96
C ASP A 656 28.93 -25.66 8.69
N ASN A 657 29.35 -25.00 9.77
CA ASN A 657 30.43 -25.49 10.61
C ASN A 657 29.97 -26.64 11.51
N CYS A 658 28.78 -26.53 12.11
CA CYS A 658 28.24 -27.55 13.02
C CYS A 658 27.94 -28.89 12.33
N ILE A 659 27.60 -28.89 11.03
CA ILE A 659 27.24 -30.14 10.32
C ILE A 659 28.39 -31.15 10.24
N LYS A 660 29.63 -30.68 10.40
CA LYS A 660 30.82 -31.52 10.41
C LYS A 660 31.00 -32.27 11.73
N PHE A 661 30.44 -31.78 12.83
CA PHE A 661 30.77 -32.24 14.18
C PHE A 661 29.57 -32.74 15.00
N SER A 662 28.35 -32.33 14.66
CA SER A 662 27.16 -32.55 15.49
C SER A 662 26.10 -33.42 14.79
N SER A 663 25.03 -33.75 15.52
CA SER A 663 23.99 -34.65 15.04
C SER A 663 23.26 -34.06 13.82
N LYS A 664 23.43 -34.69 12.65
CA LYS A 664 22.97 -34.18 11.35
C LYS A 664 21.47 -33.85 11.34
N ILE A 665 20.62 -34.67 11.99
CA ILE A 665 19.16 -34.48 12.04
C ILE A 665 18.75 -33.21 12.80
N ARG A 666 19.38 -32.90 13.94
CA ARG A 666 19.03 -31.71 14.73
C ARG A 666 19.38 -30.42 13.98
N ILE A 667 20.51 -30.44 13.27
CA ILE A 667 20.98 -29.31 12.45
C ILE A 667 20.02 -29.07 11.28
N VAL A 668 19.61 -30.13 10.58
CA VAL A 668 18.61 -30.03 9.50
C VAL A 668 17.30 -29.45 10.03
N ARG A 669 16.83 -29.87 11.21
CA ARG A 669 15.63 -29.31 11.82
C ARG A 669 15.80 -27.82 12.17
N CYS A 670 16.95 -27.44 12.73
CA CYS A 670 17.25 -26.03 13.02
C CYS A 670 17.28 -25.18 11.74
N TYR A 671 17.87 -25.69 10.66
CA TYR A 671 17.85 -25.00 9.36
C TYR A 671 16.44 -24.85 8.79
N GLN A 672 15.56 -25.86 8.94
CA GLN A 672 14.16 -25.74 8.53
C GLN A 672 13.43 -24.62 9.26
N GLU A 673 13.67 -24.46 10.57
CA GLU A 673 13.12 -23.34 11.33
C GLU A 673 13.66 -22.00 10.81
N PHE A 674 14.96 -21.92 10.50
CA PHE A 674 15.57 -20.75 9.85
C PHE A 674 14.95 -20.44 8.49
N GLN A 675 14.64 -21.48 7.70
CA GLN A 675 13.98 -21.34 6.41
C GLN A 675 12.55 -20.81 6.56
N ILE A 676 11.80 -21.28 7.56
CA ILE A 676 10.46 -20.79 7.87
C ILE A 676 10.52 -19.32 8.31
N TRP A 677 11.44 -18.98 9.22
CA TRP A 677 11.65 -17.59 9.66
C TRP A 677 12.02 -16.68 8.49
N ASN A 678 12.99 -17.05 7.65
CA ASN A 678 13.38 -16.26 6.49
C ASN A 678 12.24 -16.15 5.44
N GLN A 679 11.44 -17.19 5.24
CA GLN A 679 10.26 -17.12 4.37
C GLN A 679 9.20 -16.16 4.94
N HIS A 680 9.00 -16.17 6.25
CA HIS A 680 8.10 -15.27 6.96
C HIS A 680 8.56 -13.81 6.84
N THR A 681 9.83 -13.53 7.12
CA THR A 681 10.49 -12.23 6.91
C THR A 681 10.34 -11.75 5.48
N ASN A 682 10.56 -12.61 4.49
CA ASN A 682 10.42 -12.23 3.10
C ASN A 682 8.98 -11.85 2.73
N THR A 683 8.01 -12.58 3.25
CA THR A 683 6.59 -12.38 2.94
C THR A 683 6.02 -11.13 3.61
N LEU A 684 6.38 -10.89 4.87
CA LEU A 684 5.85 -9.75 5.64
C LEU A 684 6.60 -8.45 5.37
N PHE A 685 7.91 -8.51 5.18
CA PHE A 685 8.76 -7.33 5.10
C PHE A 685 9.40 -7.16 3.72
N CYS A 686 10.20 -8.12 3.25
CA CYS A 686 11.03 -7.91 2.06
C CYS A 686 10.21 -7.63 0.80
N TYR A 687 9.07 -8.31 0.61
CA TYR A 687 8.18 -8.09 -0.53
C TYR A 687 7.56 -6.69 -0.59
N GLN A 688 7.45 -6.01 0.55
CA GLN A 688 6.86 -4.67 0.62
C GLN A 688 7.95 -3.57 0.60
N ALA A 689 9.04 -3.78 1.33
CA ALA A 689 10.04 -2.74 1.55
C ALA A 689 11.19 -2.73 0.51
N ILE A 690 11.64 -3.89 0.03
CA ILE A 690 12.83 -3.96 -0.84
C ILE A 690 12.55 -3.46 -2.26
N PRO A 691 11.46 -3.84 -2.97
CA PRO A 691 11.26 -3.42 -4.36
C PRO A 691 11.19 -1.90 -4.56
N PRO A 692 10.41 -1.11 -3.78
CA PRO A 692 10.40 0.34 -3.92
C PRO A 692 11.77 0.95 -3.64
N LEU A 693 12.47 0.46 -2.61
CA LEU A 693 13.80 0.97 -2.26
C LEU A 693 14.80 0.76 -3.39
N ILE A 694 14.82 -0.42 -4.00
CA ILE A 694 15.77 -0.74 -5.06
C ILE A 694 15.40 -0.01 -6.35
N PHE A 695 14.13 -0.01 -6.73
CA PHE A 695 13.69 0.65 -7.96
C PHE A 695 13.90 2.18 -7.88
N PHE A 696 13.32 2.85 -6.89
CA PHE A 696 13.45 4.30 -6.77
C PHE A 696 14.83 4.72 -6.26
N GLY A 697 15.49 3.88 -5.45
CA GLY A 697 16.84 4.18 -4.96
C GLY A 697 17.89 4.19 -6.06
N ILE A 698 17.86 3.27 -7.04
CA ILE A 698 18.74 3.34 -8.23
C ILE A 698 18.50 4.65 -8.97
N VAL A 699 17.23 5.00 -9.21
CA VAL A 699 16.89 6.24 -9.93
C VAL A 699 17.40 7.47 -9.17
N ILE A 700 17.28 7.49 -7.84
CA ILE A 700 17.86 8.54 -6.98
C ILE A 700 19.37 8.62 -7.15
N VAL A 701 20.10 7.50 -7.06
CA VAL A 701 21.57 7.49 -7.16
C VAL A 701 22.01 8.01 -8.53
N ILE A 702 21.40 7.55 -9.63
CA ILE A 702 21.67 8.03 -10.99
C ILE A 702 21.47 9.55 -11.08
N ILE A 703 20.32 10.06 -10.61
CA ILE A 703 19.98 11.49 -10.66
C ILE A 703 20.97 12.31 -9.84
N VAL A 704 21.30 11.86 -8.63
CA VAL A 704 22.18 12.60 -7.72
C VAL A 704 23.61 12.59 -8.24
N ASN A 705 24.10 11.49 -8.79
CA ASN A 705 25.42 11.41 -9.42
C ASN A 705 25.49 12.33 -10.65
N TYR A 706 24.48 12.27 -11.52
CA TYR A 706 24.35 13.18 -12.66
C TYR A 706 24.36 14.65 -12.22
N ALA A 707 23.53 15.00 -11.23
CA ALA A 707 23.43 16.36 -10.70
C ALA A 707 24.74 16.82 -10.05
N THR A 708 25.43 15.95 -9.32
CA THR A 708 26.72 16.26 -8.68
C THR A 708 27.76 16.63 -9.73
N ILE A 709 27.89 15.84 -10.80
CA ILE A 709 28.89 16.09 -11.85
C ILE A 709 28.50 17.32 -12.69
N ARG A 710 27.23 17.41 -13.11
CA ARG A 710 26.78 18.45 -14.05
C ARG A 710 26.65 19.82 -13.41
N LEU A 711 26.35 19.88 -12.11
CA LEU A 711 26.16 21.14 -11.38
C LEU A 711 27.41 21.57 -10.58
N PHE A 712 28.55 20.90 -10.78
CA PHE A 712 29.82 21.29 -10.18
C PHE A 712 30.21 22.71 -10.65
N GLY A 713 30.53 23.58 -9.70
CA GLY A 713 30.85 24.99 -9.97
C GLY A 713 29.63 25.89 -10.28
N VAL A 714 28.46 25.30 -10.52
CA VAL A 714 27.22 26.02 -10.87
C VAL A 714 26.34 26.23 -9.64
N LEU A 715 26.30 25.25 -8.73
CA LEU A 715 25.49 25.28 -7.52
C LEU A 715 26.08 26.19 -6.42
N PRO A 716 25.25 26.93 -5.65
CA PRO A 716 25.72 27.65 -4.46
C PRO A 716 26.40 26.69 -3.47
N GLY A 717 27.55 27.12 -2.94
CA GLY A 717 28.44 26.25 -2.16
C GLY A 717 27.80 25.57 -0.94
N MET A 718 26.72 26.11 -0.38
CA MET A 718 25.98 25.50 0.73
C MET A 718 25.10 24.31 0.33
N ILE A 719 24.57 24.30 -0.90
CA ILE A 719 23.67 23.24 -1.38
C ILE A 719 24.45 22.13 -2.04
N TYR A 720 25.54 22.48 -2.74
CA TYR A 720 26.32 21.52 -3.50
C TYR A 720 26.69 20.27 -2.70
N PRO A 721 27.14 20.33 -1.42
CA PRO A 721 27.51 19.15 -0.63
C PRO A 721 26.36 18.19 -0.34
N VAL A 722 25.10 18.62 -0.41
CA VAL A 722 23.93 17.79 -0.10
C VAL A 722 23.79 16.64 -1.12
N ALA A 723 24.04 16.92 -2.40
CA ALA A 723 23.98 15.90 -3.45
C ALA A 723 25.03 14.79 -3.26
N PRO A 724 26.35 15.03 -3.24
CA PRO A 724 27.34 13.99 -3.03
C PRO A 724 27.20 13.31 -1.66
N PHE A 725 26.79 14.04 -0.61
CA PHE A 725 26.54 13.43 0.70
C PHE A 725 25.39 12.42 0.65
N THR A 726 24.28 12.78 0.02
CA THR A 726 23.12 11.87 -0.09
C THR A 726 23.38 10.69 -1.02
N SER A 727 24.16 10.89 -2.11
CA SER A 727 24.67 9.79 -2.93
C SER A 727 25.58 8.86 -2.12
N LEU A 728 26.50 9.42 -1.31
CA LEU A 728 27.36 8.63 -0.43
C LEU A 728 26.54 7.81 0.57
N VAL A 729 25.52 8.40 1.20
CA VAL A 729 24.63 7.67 2.12
C VAL A 729 23.87 6.55 1.41
N ALA A 730 23.37 6.79 0.20
CA ALA A 730 22.69 5.77 -0.61
C ALA A 730 23.66 4.65 -1.03
N ALA A 731 24.86 5.01 -1.48
CA ALA A 731 25.92 4.07 -1.84
C ALA A 731 26.34 3.21 -0.65
N VAL A 732 26.57 3.80 0.53
CA VAL A 732 26.87 3.07 1.77
C VAL A 732 25.72 2.13 2.13
N THR A 733 24.47 2.57 1.98
CA THR A 733 23.28 1.74 2.23
C THR A 733 23.25 0.51 1.31
N PHE A 734 23.48 0.69 0.01
CA PHE A 734 23.49 -0.42 -0.94
C PHE A 734 24.72 -1.33 -0.79
N MET A 735 25.90 -0.76 -0.58
CA MET A 735 27.16 -1.48 -0.41
C MET A 735 27.25 -2.23 0.91
N THR A 736 26.40 -1.92 1.89
CA THR A 736 26.30 -2.69 3.14
C THR A 736 25.20 -3.75 3.06
N LEU A 737 23.98 -3.37 2.66
CA LEU A 737 22.84 -4.29 2.67
C LEU A 737 22.87 -5.33 1.56
N LEU A 738 23.25 -4.96 0.32
CA LEU A 738 23.20 -5.89 -0.81
C LEU A 738 24.26 -6.99 -0.70
N PRO A 739 25.54 -6.71 -0.37
CA PRO A 739 26.52 -7.77 -0.14
C PRO A 739 26.14 -8.68 1.02
N GLN A 740 25.60 -8.13 2.12
CA GLN A 740 25.17 -8.95 3.26
C GLN A 740 24.00 -9.88 2.90
N ALA A 741 23.06 -9.39 2.09
CA ALA A 741 21.97 -10.19 1.56
C ALA A 741 22.47 -11.32 0.64
N ALA A 742 23.47 -11.03 -0.19
CA ALA A 742 24.07 -12.03 -1.07
C ALA A 742 24.91 -13.07 -0.31
N GLU A 743 25.64 -12.67 0.74
CA GLU A 743 26.40 -13.58 1.60
C GLU A 743 25.47 -14.56 2.34
N THR A 744 24.29 -14.09 2.77
CA THR A 744 23.25 -14.97 3.34
C THR A 744 22.88 -16.12 2.39
N HIS A 745 22.67 -15.82 1.10
CA HIS A 745 22.36 -16.82 0.08
C HIS A 745 23.53 -17.77 -0.18
N LYS A 746 24.75 -17.24 -0.23
CA LYS A 746 25.97 -18.02 -0.46
C LYS A 746 26.25 -18.98 0.70
N ASN A 747 26.19 -18.50 1.95
CA ASN A 747 26.38 -19.31 3.15
C ASN A 747 25.33 -20.41 3.24
N SER A 748 24.06 -20.08 2.98
CA SER A 748 22.99 -21.08 3.01
C SER A 748 23.12 -22.11 1.88
N SER A 749 23.61 -21.72 0.71
CA SER A 749 23.88 -22.64 -0.40
C SER A 749 25.05 -23.58 -0.08
N ARG A 750 26.11 -23.06 0.57
CA ARG A 750 27.25 -23.86 1.04
C ARG A 750 26.79 -24.88 2.08
N PHE A 751 26.03 -24.45 3.08
CA PHE A 751 25.41 -25.35 4.06
C PHE A 751 24.63 -26.47 3.37
N LEU A 752 23.78 -26.16 2.39
CA LEU A 752 23.00 -27.19 1.69
C LEU A 752 23.86 -28.14 0.86
N ALA A 753 24.99 -27.68 0.32
CA ALA A 753 25.96 -28.56 -0.32
C ALA A 753 26.59 -29.52 0.70
N SER A 754 26.98 -29.02 1.87
CA SER A 754 27.50 -29.82 3.00
C SER A 754 26.46 -30.82 3.53
N VAL A 755 25.20 -30.41 3.66
CA VAL A 755 24.08 -31.31 4.01
C VAL A 755 23.98 -32.44 3.00
N LYS A 756 24.00 -32.12 1.71
CA LYS A 756 23.88 -33.12 0.64
C LYS A 756 25.06 -34.08 0.61
N SER A 757 26.28 -33.63 0.88
CA SER A 757 27.44 -34.54 0.94
C SER A 757 27.42 -35.43 2.19
N HIS A 758 27.04 -34.89 3.35
CA HIS A 758 27.14 -35.62 4.63
C HIS A 758 25.91 -36.47 4.99
N LEU A 759 24.70 -36.20 4.47
CA LEU A 759 23.46 -36.92 4.81
C LEU A 759 23.06 -38.01 3.80
N CYS A 760 23.97 -38.43 2.91
CA CYS A 760 23.65 -39.40 1.85
C CYS A 760 23.53 -40.87 2.29
N GLU A 761 23.70 -41.20 3.57
CA GLU A 761 23.69 -42.60 4.03
C GLU A 761 22.29 -43.25 3.95
N ARG A 762 21.20 -42.50 4.13
CA ARG A 762 19.83 -43.04 4.13
C ARG A 762 18.94 -42.39 3.07
N LYS A 763 18.07 -43.21 2.43
CA LYS A 763 17.10 -42.74 1.42
C LYS A 763 16.17 -41.64 1.94
N TYR A 764 15.75 -41.72 3.21
CA TYR A 764 14.89 -40.73 3.84
C TYR A 764 15.61 -39.38 4.02
N ASP A 765 16.82 -39.41 4.59
CA ASP A 765 17.63 -38.21 4.82
C ASP A 765 17.97 -37.49 3.52
N ARG A 766 18.24 -38.26 2.46
CA ARG A 766 18.43 -37.73 1.11
C ARG A 766 17.19 -36.99 0.60
N LYS A 767 15.99 -37.52 0.80
CA LYS A 767 14.73 -36.82 0.44
C LYS A 767 14.55 -35.53 1.24
N VAL A 768 14.85 -35.56 2.54
CA VAL A 768 14.77 -34.36 3.39
C VAL A 768 15.79 -33.32 2.92
N ALA A 769 17.04 -33.69 2.66
CA ALA A 769 18.09 -32.81 2.17
C ALA A 769 17.75 -32.15 0.83
N TYR A 770 17.13 -32.89 -0.11
CA TYR A 770 16.67 -32.33 -1.39
C TYR A 770 15.44 -31.41 -1.27
N SER A 771 14.67 -31.52 -0.18
CA SER A 771 13.53 -30.64 0.07
C SER A 771 13.92 -29.24 0.58
N LEU A 772 15.12 -29.13 1.17
CA LEU A 772 15.64 -27.86 1.69
C LEU A 772 15.98 -26.90 0.54
N ARG A 773 15.73 -25.61 0.76
CA ARG A 773 16.00 -24.55 -0.22
C ARG A 773 16.90 -23.50 0.39
N PRO A 774 17.80 -22.88 -0.40
CA PRO A 774 18.66 -21.82 0.10
C PRO A 774 17.80 -20.66 0.63
N ILE A 775 18.23 -20.09 1.75
CA ILE A 775 17.64 -18.91 2.36
C ILE A 775 18.36 -17.66 1.89
N GLY A 776 17.66 -16.54 1.88
CA GLY A 776 18.18 -15.24 1.45
C GLY A 776 17.06 -14.21 1.36
N ALA A 777 17.45 -12.94 1.28
CA ALA A 777 16.51 -11.83 1.09
C ALA A 777 15.98 -11.83 -0.35
N ARG A 778 14.65 -11.72 -0.49
CA ARG A 778 13.96 -11.69 -1.78
C ARG A 778 13.53 -10.29 -2.12
N CYS A 779 13.81 -9.87 -3.36
CA CYS A 779 13.25 -8.65 -3.93
C CYS A 779 11.95 -8.99 -4.66
N GLY A 780 10.85 -9.18 -3.93
CA GLY A 780 9.54 -9.43 -4.57
C GLY A 780 9.55 -10.65 -5.52
N PRO A 781 8.90 -10.54 -6.69
CA PRO A 781 8.93 -11.58 -7.72
C PRO A 781 10.26 -11.66 -8.48
N PHE A 782 11.19 -10.71 -8.27
CA PHE A 782 12.46 -10.64 -9.01
C PHE A 782 13.50 -11.67 -8.56
N GLY A 783 13.25 -12.38 -7.45
CA GLY A 783 14.08 -13.48 -6.97
C GLY A 783 14.88 -13.15 -5.72
N ILE A 784 15.87 -14.00 -5.43
CA ILE A 784 16.76 -13.87 -4.27
C ILE A 784 17.96 -13.00 -4.66
N ILE A 785 18.38 -12.11 -3.77
CA ILE A 785 19.56 -11.27 -3.94
C ILE A 785 20.81 -12.16 -3.92
N THR A 786 21.59 -12.15 -5.01
CA THR A 786 22.82 -12.93 -5.18
C THR A 786 23.97 -12.01 -5.58
N ASN A 787 25.23 -12.46 -5.45
CA ASN A 787 26.40 -11.67 -5.85
C ASN A 787 26.31 -11.18 -7.31
N LYS A 788 25.83 -12.03 -8.22
CA LYS A 788 25.60 -11.66 -9.63
C LYS A 788 24.62 -10.50 -9.77
N TRP A 789 23.59 -10.48 -8.93
CA TRP A 789 22.58 -9.42 -8.92
C TRP A 789 23.16 -8.11 -8.37
N VAL A 790 23.99 -8.17 -7.33
CA VAL A 790 24.69 -7.00 -6.78
C VAL A 790 25.65 -6.39 -7.81
N SER A 791 26.46 -7.21 -8.50
CA SER A 791 27.33 -6.72 -9.57
C SER A 791 26.53 -6.06 -10.69
N LYS A 792 25.43 -6.69 -11.13
CA LYS A 792 24.55 -6.12 -12.16
C LYS A 792 23.87 -4.83 -11.72
N PHE A 793 23.55 -4.71 -10.42
CA PHE A 793 23.01 -3.49 -9.85
C PHE A 793 24.01 -2.33 -9.95
N LEU A 794 25.28 -2.55 -9.56
CA LEU A 794 26.33 -1.53 -9.65
C LEU A 794 26.64 -1.17 -11.11
N GLU A 795 26.71 -2.17 -11.99
CA GLU A 795 26.88 -1.96 -13.43
C GLU A 795 25.75 -1.11 -14.02
N THR A 796 24.50 -1.40 -13.63
CA THR A 796 23.31 -0.65 -14.05
C THR A 796 23.41 0.81 -13.60
N ASP A 797 23.71 1.04 -12.33
CA ASP A 797 23.85 2.39 -11.76
C ASP A 797 24.89 3.22 -12.51
N LEU A 798 26.09 2.66 -12.73
CA LEU A 798 27.16 3.32 -13.47
C LEU A 798 26.77 3.56 -14.94
N ASN A 799 26.27 2.54 -15.64
CA ASN A 799 25.93 2.65 -17.07
C ASN A 799 24.83 3.69 -17.33
N TYR A 800 23.79 3.74 -16.50
CA TYR A 800 22.73 4.73 -16.66
C TYR A 800 23.18 6.13 -16.21
N THR A 801 24.06 6.24 -15.22
CA THR A 801 24.72 7.52 -14.88
C THR A 801 25.55 8.04 -16.05
N PHE A 802 26.40 7.21 -16.66
CA PHE A 802 27.16 7.56 -17.85
C PHE A 802 26.25 7.92 -19.03
N THR A 803 25.21 7.13 -19.26
CA THR A 803 24.23 7.41 -20.33
C THR A 803 23.56 8.76 -20.12
N ALA A 804 23.16 9.08 -18.88
CA ALA A 804 22.57 10.38 -18.55
C ALA A 804 23.56 11.53 -18.80
N LEU A 805 24.82 11.37 -18.41
CA LEU A 805 25.89 12.36 -18.64
C LEU A 805 26.25 12.56 -20.11
N LEU A 806 26.19 11.50 -20.92
CA LEU A 806 26.50 11.57 -22.35
C LEU A 806 25.32 12.11 -23.18
N THR A 807 24.08 11.95 -22.70
CA THR A 807 22.88 12.37 -23.43
C THR A 807 22.53 13.85 -23.21
N PHE A 808 22.88 14.43 -22.05
CA PHE A 808 22.48 15.78 -21.62
C PHE A 808 23.68 16.58 -21.11
#